data_AF-A0A8T5HD76-F1
#
_entry.id   AF-A0A8T5HD76-F1
#
_cell.length_a   1.000
_cell.length_b   1.000
_cell.length_c   1.000
_cell.angle_alpha   90.00
_cell.angle_beta   90.00
_cell.angle_gamma   90.00
#
_symmetry.space_group_name_H-M   'P 1'
#
loop_
_entity.id
_entity.type
_entity.pdbx_description
1 polymer ?
#
loop_
_entity_poly.entity_id
_entity_poly.type
_entity_poly.pdbx_seq_one_letter_code
_entity_poly.pdbx_strand_id
1 'polypeptide(L)'
;MKHKILIIILLILFSVNLSSVFAQVGPENPNDPYTFDDFKADFTTHPVLAAETYPSFYVQILKENPKASATTPQHVEAYEKLIEEDVKYLNANKEAFMAYVDSQGFHFTSIGGEFKSFDKNTGKFETKGADGEMVASFTLNALKILEKQGKYNFLTNDNGELVYDIDAYGDNDETIRVSGNVEEKNGEIILHNGKISVGEKFNIELTGGNKARLVEGHHYLKDFKSGKKGFVEVEVVDSPIILPKGILMNGKALLVTENVIDLLPNSKYQNDAETIFEVSKQTRLITDDISACDHVFHSCILLRKFESKNRDKWYYKPKEDGNLIVYAIDGNQIKINAKDGYYNNIIVKQIPESKVLIGTVGYKKYYLLANRGLVDQFGGEIYNVKLLDKIKKHPNFQIALQETKTNRAKVDLTLMRADNSKTEIVFSNFAPISKGNLKGLQTNIGNVFEDVSSQNYPWIIYNGKPSANTKGRLKETLPDKITKLVTQKQGAKLSLLFESFESLNKGETESILKESKNIDLNTLRQIINKYEPEIIKGIEEYAKEDLKRILILQKSNIDSPAASELQTKLINDFNSIQNEYMAFLIKATEGREELQKELLNNVNNIVDPGSVLASIDSYNLKKRVIEKTIFIEEEFLSLDYLENYLKELEKLDPKLQQLAIENLDLNKGLFRKVDKEGEAYRRVLEFHKNKPKQMEAFLRKMPTLLHIGFDPEKFRTIYFEKHFEEQTKDLDFANKYSVALTAARYLEQKGDMNQEDRIKVIDLIIQQRERFANHVILDENTYYIPVTHEEGHFENGKMVQLARDSGVKEIADPNLKGNKDIEKTKQVKEKFLGFVKGSKEKGKTTIHFNNHGGPEHQWLSSGQVGSETSNNMDKPGAISYIEFGNALLERGDLNDVTIIIDSCYSNDFKDKLYAYLYKKNTAKMPIIITETNRGQVGYGSSTGSVFGNALKETIQKGKPLTGANIYKVESKTFFEQDLSVTMPIANEEEAEFTDPETPGVTTMGSTFDDGAAESPTKPPEEEEKLEGLPPTVIEISDSEEEMMDTLEADESAMT
;
A
#
# COMPACT_ATOMS: atom_id res chain seq x y z
N MET A 1 24.57 -5.43 84.85
CA MET A 1 24.23 -6.01 83.54
C MET A 1 24.35 -4.95 82.42
N LYS A 2 25.53 -4.32 82.29
CA LYS A 2 25.74 -3.09 81.49
C LYS A 2 26.90 -3.19 80.47
N HIS A 3 27.40 -4.39 80.16
CA HIS A 3 28.63 -4.56 79.36
C HIS A 3 28.53 -5.57 78.20
N LYS A 4 27.33 -5.86 77.67
CA LYS A 4 27.18 -6.77 76.51
C LYS A 4 26.54 -6.17 75.25
N ILE A 5 26.09 -4.90 75.28
CA ILE A 5 25.49 -4.23 74.10
C ILE A 5 26.47 -3.26 73.42
N LEU A 6 27.50 -2.77 74.13
CA LEU A 6 28.48 -1.85 73.54
C LEU A 6 29.54 -2.55 72.65
N ILE A 7 29.75 -3.85 72.83
CA ILE A 7 30.76 -4.61 72.07
C ILE A 7 30.22 -5.09 70.71
N ILE A 8 28.89 -5.29 70.55
CA ILE A 8 28.30 -5.69 69.26
C ILE A 8 28.12 -4.48 68.33
N ILE A 9 27.90 -3.28 68.88
CA ILE A 9 27.82 -2.06 68.07
C ILE A 9 29.22 -1.56 67.67
N LEU A 10 30.25 -1.72 68.53
CA LEU A 10 31.63 -1.42 68.12
C LEU A 10 32.22 -2.44 67.14
N LEU A 11 31.80 -3.71 67.17
CA LEU A 11 32.29 -4.72 66.19
C LEU A 11 31.59 -4.63 64.83
N ILE A 12 30.38 -4.08 64.73
CA ILE A 12 29.73 -3.80 63.44
C ILE A 12 30.19 -2.45 62.85
N LEU A 13 30.68 -1.52 63.67
CA LEU A 13 31.26 -0.25 63.22
C LEU A 13 32.78 -0.31 62.92
N PHE A 14 33.48 -1.40 63.24
CA PHE A 14 34.91 -1.59 62.95
C PHE A 14 35.24 -2.80 62.04
N SER A 15 34.23 -3.45 61.44
CA SER A 15 34.44 -4.54 60.49
C SER A 15 33.90 -4.28 59.07
N VAL A 16 33.49 -3.06 58.77
CA VAL A 16 33.64 -2.54 57.40
C VAL A 16 35.03 -1.94 57.35
N ASN A 17 36.01 -2.80 57.06
CA ASN A 17 37.36 -2.37 56.73
C ASN A 17 37.26 -1.34 55.60
N LEU A 18 37.58 -0.09 55.95
CA LEU A 18 38.15 0.93 55.08
C LEU A 18 39.50 0.42 54.55
N SER A 19 39.43 -0.61 53.71
CA SER A 19 40.41 -0.87 52.68
C SER A 19 39.70 -0.61 51.35
N SER A 20 39.21 0.63 51.17
CA SER A 20 39.25 1.18 49.82
C SER A 20 40.73 1.26 49.48
N VAL A 21 41.28 0.12 49.02
CA VAL A 21 42.42 0.14 48.11
C VAL A 21 41.93 1.13 47.06
N PHE A 22 42.49 2.34 47.07
CA PHE A 22 42.24 3.28 46.00
C PHE A 22 42.58 2.48 44.77
N ALA A 23 41.57 2.12 43.97
CA ALA A 23 41.77 1.43 42.72
C ALA A 23 42.71 2.33 41.93
N GLN A 24 43.98 1.95 41.88
CA GLN A 24 45.00 2.75 41.25
C GLN A 24 44.85 2.44 39.77
N VAL A 25 44.18 3.33 39.06
CA VAL A 25 44.24 3.37 37.59
C VAL A 25 45.52 4.11 37.24
N GLY A 26 46.38 3.48 36.46
CA GLY A 26 47.72 3.98 36.14
C GLY A 26 48.81 2.93 36.38
N PRO A 27 50.03 3.17 35.87
CA PRO A 27 51.11 2.21 36.00
C PRO A 27 51.49 2.01 37.47
N GLU A 28 51.87 0.78 37.85
CA GLU A 28 52.30 0.46 39.22
C GLU A 28 53.46 1.38 39.68
N ASN A 29 54.32 1.78 38.74
CA ASN A 29 55.35 2.79 38.92
C ASN A 29 54.99 4.07 38.16
N PRO A 30 54.82 5.23 38.83
CA PRO A 30 54.44 6.50 38.19
C PRO A 30 55.40 7.02 37.10
N ASN A 31 56.61 6.45 37.00
CA ASN A 31 57.59 6.82 35.98
C ASN A 31 57.50 5.97 34.70
N ASP A 32 56.74 4.87 34.73
CA ASP A 32 56.55 4.03 33.55
C ASP A 32 55.48 4.67 32.63
N PRO A 33 55.62 4.58 31.30
CA PRO A 33 54.60 5.08 30.39
C PRO A 33 53.33 4.25 30.53
N TYR A 34 52.19 4.90 30.75
CA TYR A 34 50.90 4.22 30.75
C TYR A 34 50.49 3.89 29.30
N THR A 35 50.40 2.60 28.98
CA THR A 35 50.11 2.15 27.62
C THR A 35 48.61 1.93 27.40
N PHE A 36 48.22 1.75 26.13
CA PHE A 36 46.84 1.43 25.79
C PHE A 36 46.40 0.04 26.31
N ASP A 37 47.34 -0.90 26.44
CA ASP A 37 47.06 -2.23 27.00
C ASP A 37 46.86 -2.16 28.52
N ASP A 38 47.64 -1.34 29.22
CA ASP A 38 47.41 -1.03 30.65
C ASP A 38 46.01 -0.42 30.85
N PHE A 39 45.63 0.51 29.96
CA PHE A 39 44.28 1.07 29.95
C PHE A 39 43.19 0.02 29.72
N LYS A 40 43.37 -0.93 28.79
CA LYS A 40 42.39 -2.01 28.55
C LYS A 40 42.20 -2.87 29.81
N ALA A 41 43.28 -3.18 30.53
CA ALA A 41 43.22 -3.94 31.77
C ALA A 41 42.49 -3.15 32.88
N ASP A 42 42.83 -1.87 33.07
CA ASP A 42 42.20 -1.00 34.06
C ASP A 42 40.74 -0.69 33.71
N PHE A 43 40.41 -0.49 32.42
CA PHE A 43 39.04 -0.24 31.97
C PHE A 43 38.14 -1.47 32.18
N THR A 44 38.69 -2.68 32.07
CA THR A 44 37.96 -3.93 32.36
C THR A 44 37.57 -4.03 33.83
N THR A 45 38.42 -3.55 34.75
CA THR A 45 38.23 -3.68 36.21
C THR A 45 37.55 -2.45 36.83
N HIS A 46 37.85 -1.26 36.31
CA HIS A 46 37.46 0.05 36.82
C HIS A 46 37.10 1.03 35.66
N PRO A 47 36.09 0.72 34.83
CA PRO A 47 35.80 1.45 33.58
C PRO A 47 35.58 2.96 33.77
N VAL A 48 34.88 3.36 34.84
CA VAL A 48 34.58 4.76 35.16
C VAL A 48 35.87 5.54 35.48
N LEU A 49 36.66 5.03 36.43
CA LEU A 49 37.87 5.72 36.88
C LEU A 49 38.96 5.71 35.79
N ALA A 50 39.05 4.62 35.01
CA ALA A 50 39.95 4.54 33.87
C ALA A 50 39.60 5.56 32.80
N ALA A 51 38.33 5.63 32.40
CA ALA A 51 37.85 6.60 31.42
C ALA A 51 38.07 8.06 31.85
N GLU A 52 37.82 8.36 33.13
CA GLU A 52 38.07 9.69 33.73
C GLU A 52 39.56 10.06 33.73
N THR A 53 40.44 9.10 34.05
CA THR A 53 41.88 9.36 34.19
C THR A 53 42.58 9.45 32.83
N TYR A 54 42.12 8.64 31.85
CA TYR A 54 42.76 8.50 30.53
C TYR A 54 41.73 8.58 29.38
N PRO A 55 41.05 9.74 29.20
CA PRO A 55 39.96 9.89 28.23
C PRO A 55 40.38 9.68 26.77
N SER A 56 41.64 9.95 26.41
CA SER A 56 42.16 9.69 25.06
C SER A 56 42.20 8.21 24.70
N PHE A 57 42.56 7.34 25.66
CA PHE A 57 42.53 5.90 25.46
C PHE A 57 41.09 5.38 25.47
N TYR A 58 40.20 5.95 26.27
CA TYR A 58 38.79 5.56 26.21
C TYR A 58 38.16 5.88 24.84
N VAL A 59 38.43 7.05 24.28
CA VAL A 59 38.01 7.40 22.92
C VAL A 59 38.55 6.42 21.88
N GLN A 60 39.78 5.92 22.05
CA GLN A 60 40.32 4.89 21.18
C GLN A 60 39.52 3.58 21.29
N ILE A 61 39.14 3.15 22.50
CA ILE A 61 38.22 2.01 22.68
C ILE A 61 36.89 2.26 21.98
N LEU A 62 36.31 3.46 22.08
CA LEU A 62 35.01 3.77 21.47
C LEU A 62 35.07 3.79 19.93
N LYS A 63 36.22 4.16 19.35
CA LYS A 63 36.46 4.05 17.90
C LYS A 63 36.63 2.60 17.44
N GLU A 64 37.33 1.79 18.23
CA GLU A 64 37.54 0.35 17.95
C GLU A 64 36.25 -0.46 18.16
N ASN A 65 35.44 -0.08 19.15
CA ASN A 65 34.21 -0.76 19.53
C ASN A 65 33.17 0.23 20.12
N PRO A 66 32.33 0.85 19.27
CA PRO A 66 31.29 1.78 19.71
C PRO A 66 30.34 1.21 20.77
N LYS A 67 30.06 -0.10 20.73
CA LYS A 67 29.16 -0.78 21.70
C LYS A 67 29.72 -0.79 23.11
N ALA A 68 31.03 -0.53 23.29
CA ALA A 68 31.64 -0.45 24.61
C ALA A 68 30.96 0.62 25.50
N SER A 69 30.39 1.69 24.94
CA SER A 69 29.64 2.71 25.71
C SER A 69 28.38 2.17 26.41
N ALA A 70 27.92 0.97 26.05
CA ALA A 70 26.62 0.42 26.42
C ALA A 70 26.67 -0.96 27.08
N THR A 71 27.85 -1.60 27.18
CA THR A 71 27.97 -3.02 27.57
C THR A 71 27.53 -3.31 29.01
N THR A 72 27.80 -2.40 29.95
CA THR A 72 27.48 -2.56 31.37
C THR A 72 27.07 -1.20 31.98
N PRO A 73 26.37 -1.17 33.13
CA PRO A 73 26.02 0.09 33.81
C PRO A 73 27.22 1.00 34.08
N GLN A 74 28.38 0.42 34.40
CA GLN A 74 29.60 1.19 34.66
C GLN A 74 30.22 1.75 33.37
N HIS A 75 30.04 1.09 32.23
CA HIS A 75 30.46 1.62 30.94
C HIS A 75 29.54 2.76 30.47
N VAL A 76 28.23 2.64 30.74
CA VAL A 76 27.26 3.72 30.54
C VAL A 76 27.66 4.94 31.38
N GLU A 77 27.92 4.75 32.68
CA GLU A 77 28.38 5.83 33.56
C GLU A 77 29.72 6.44 33.09
N ALA A 78 30.68 5.61 32.67
CA ALA A 78 31.96 6.06 32.13
C ALA A 78 31.77 6.93 30.87
N TYR A 79 30.88 6.52 29.98
CA TYR A 79 30.55 7.27 28.77
C TYR A 79 29.84 8.59 29.09
N GLU A 80 28.80 8.58 29.93
CA GLU A 80 28.06 9.77 30.37
C GLU A 80 28.98 10.83 30.97
N LYS A 81 29.90 10.43 31.86
CA LYS A 81 30.88 11.34 32.46
C LYS A 81 31.84 11.93 31.43
N LEU A 82 32.33 11.11 30.50
CA LEU A 82 33.21 11.57 29.42
C LEU A 82 32.54 12.66 28.58
N ILE A 83 31.29 12.44 28.15
CA ILE A 83 30.57 13.39 27.29
C ILE A 83 30.01 14.60 28.05
N GLU A 84 29.79 14.49 29.36
CA GLU A 84 29.46 15.62 30.25
C GLU A 84 30.67 16.54 30.45
N GLU A 85 31.87 15.97 30.59
CA GLU A 85 33.11 16.75 30.75
C GLU A 85 33.43 17.55 29.47
N ASP A 86 33.30 16.93 28.30
CA ASP A 86 33.51 17.61 27.02
C ASP A 86 32.71 16.95 25.87
N VAL A 87 31.73 17.69 25.33
CA VAL A 87 30.86 17.24 24.23
C VAL A 87 31.64 16.87 22.95
N LYS A 88 32.90 17.31 22.80
CA LYS A 88 33.74 16.91 21.66
C LYS A 88 33.88 15.39 21.57
N TYR A 89 33.84 14.69 22.71
CA TYR A 89 33.94 13.24 22.76
C TYR A 89 32.68 12.55 22.21
N LEU A 90 31.51 13.16 22.41
CA LEU A 90 30.27 12.73 21.75
C LEU A 90 30.40 12.93 20.23
N ASN A 91 30.77 14.14 19.79
CA ASN A 91 30.88 14.49 18.37
C ASN A 91 31.92 13.67 17.61
N ALA A 92 33.02 13.31 18.27
CA ALA A 92 34.06 12.45 17.69
C ALA A 92 33.68 10.97 17.62
N ASN A 93 32.63 10.53 18.35
CA ASN A 93 32.24 9.13 18.49
C ASN A 93 30.71 8.94 18.41
N LYS A 94 30.10 9.44 17.32
CA LYS A 94 28.64 9.38 17.11
C LYS A 94 28.06 7.97 17.15
N GLU A 95 28.78 6.97 16.66
CA GLU A 95 28.36 5.56 16.75
C GLU A 95 28.30 5.06 18.19
N ALA A 96 29.25 5.47 19.04
CA ALA A 96 29.23 5.12 20.46
C ALA A 96 28.06 5.80 21.17
N PHE A 97 27.71 7.02 20.75
CA PHE A 97 26.53 7.71 21.24
C PHE A 97 25.24 6.98 20.83
N MET A 98 25.10 6.56 19.56
CA MET A 98 23.95 5.76 19.11
C MET A 98 23.82 4.47 19.93
N ALA A 99 24.91 3.74 20.16
CA ALA A 99 24.91 2.55 21.01
C ALA A 99 24.50 2.84 22.47
N TYR A 100 24.96 3.96 23.03
CA TYR A 100 24.55 4.41 24.36
C TYR A 100 23.04 4.69 24.38
N VAL A 101 22.51 5.45 23.43
CA VAL A 101 21.08 5.77 23.37
C VAL A 101 20.21 4.52 23.16
N ASP A 102 20.65 3.59 22.32
CA ASP A 102 20.02 2.27 22.13
C ASP A 102 19.92 1.51 23.46
N SER A 103 20.98 1.53 24.27
CA SER A 103 20.99 0.91 25.61
C SER A 103 19.99 1.55 26.57
N GLN A 104 19.67 2.83 26.35
CA GLN A 104 18.65 3.55 27.09
C GLN A 104 17.23 3.28 26.55
N GLY A 105 17.07 2.41 25.56
CA GLY A 105 15.78 1.98 25.01
C GLY A 105 15.18 3.00 24.04
N PHE A 106 16.01 3.65 23.22
CA PHE A 106 15.59 4.52 22.13
C PHE A 106 16.58 4.42 20.97
N HIS A 107 16.13 4.49 19.72
CA HIS A 107 17.00 4.30 18.55
C HIS A 107 17.14 5.56 17.69
N PHE A 108 18.38 5.93 17.35
CA PHE A 108 18.70 6.92 16.32
C PHE A 108 19.13 6.22 15.03
N THR A 109 18.53 6.59 13.90
CA THR A 109 18.91 6.11 12.58
C THR A 109 20.23 6.72 12.11
N SER A 110 20.45 8.01 12.39
CA SER A 110 21.71 8.70 12.05
C SER A 110 21.89 10.01 12.82
N ILE A 111 23.13 10.51 12.81
CA ILE A 111 23.52 11.77 13.47
C ILE A 111 24.40 12.56 12.50
N GLY A 112 23.79 13.39 11.66
CA GLY A 112 24.46 14.34 10.77
C GLY A 112 25.08 15.53 11.52
N GLY A 113 24.30 16.20 12.36
CA GLY A 113 24.72 17.39 13.11
C GLY A 113 25.73 17.16 14.24
N GLU A 114 26.27 18.24 14.78
CA GLU A 114 27.08 18.24 16.00
C GLU A 114 26.21 18.51 17.24
N PHE A 115 26.65 18.03 18.40
CA PHE A 115 26.12 18.37 19.71
C PHE A 115 26.91 19.52 20.33
N LYS A 116 26.19 20.42 21.00
CA LYS A 116 26.71 21.56 21.74
C LYS A 116 26.92 21.26 23.21
N SER A 117 26.03 20.48 23.82
CA SER A 117 26.12 20.11 25.24
C SER A 117 25.31 18.85 25.55
N PHE A 118 25.64 18.23 26.68
CA PHE A 118 24.88 17.14 27.31
C PHE A 118 24.85 17.37 28.82
N ASP A 119 23.66 17.28 29.43
CA ASP A 119 23.48 17.31 30.88
C ASP A 119 22.97 15.95 31.35
N LYS A 120 23.83 15.20 32.05
CA LYS A 120 23.50 13.85 32.55
C LYS A 120 22.35 13.85 33.56
N ASN A 121 22.16 14.91 34.33
CA ASN A 121 21.18 14.93 35.42
C ASN A 121 19.76 15.01 34.87
N THR A 122 19.62 15.69 33.73
CA THR A 122 18.34 15.86 33.03
C THR A 122 18.22 14.95 31.81
N GLY A 123 19.31 14.32 31.37
CA GLY A 123 19.40 13.58 30.11
C GLY A 123 19.16 14.48 28.90
N LYS A 124 19.47 15.78 29.02
CA LYS A 124 19.19 16.81 28.01
C LYS A 124 20.37 16.96 27.06
N PHE A 125 20.06 16.91 25.77
CA PHE A 125 20.99 17.18 24.68
C PHE A 125 20.71 18.55 24.08
N GLU A 126 21.77 19.21 23.62
CA GLU A 126 21.67 20.40 22.77
C GLU A 126 22.47 20.15 21.50
N THR A 127 21.86 20.36 20.34
CA THR A 127 22.55 20.29 19.04
C THR A 127 23.13 21.65 18.67
N LYS A 128 24.10 21.63 17.76
CA LYS A 128 24.91 22.76 17.35
C LYS A 128 24.67 23.07 15.88
N GLY A 129 24.39 24.34 15.59
CA GLY A 129 24.29 24.86 14.22
C GLY A 129 25.66 25.22 13.63
N ALA A 130 25.66 25.69 12.39
CA ALA A 130 26.88 26.05 11.67
C ALA A 130 27.70 27.15 12.37
N ASP A 131 27.04 28.07 13.08
CA ASP A 131 27.68 29.18 13.79
C ASP A 131 27.95 28.85 15.29
N GLY A 132 27.71 27.61 15.72
CA GLY A 132 27.90 27.17 17.10
C GLY A 132 26.74 27.52 18.07
N GLU A 133 25.68 28.11 17.55
CA GLU A 133 24.42 28.33 18.25
C GLU A 133 23.72 27.01 18.60
N MET A 134 22.83 27.06 19.60
CA MET A 134 21.99 25.90 19.92
C MET A 134 20.85 25.86 18.90
N VAL A 135 20.67 24.72 18.22
CA VAL A 135 19.61 24.56 17.21
C VAL A 135 18.41 23.83 17.79
N ALA A 136 18.61 22.67 18.39
CA ALA A 136 17.55 21.90 19.04
C ALA A 136 18.01 21.46 20.43
N SER A 137 17.04 21.28 21.33
CA SER A 137 17.30 20.66 22.61
C SER A 137 16.19 19.71 23.01
N PHE A 138 16.54 18.52 23.49
CA PHE A 138 15.60 17.44 23.80
C PHE A 138 16.16 16.49 24.85
N THR A 139 15.29 15.70 25.48
CA THR A 139 15.68 14.60 26.38
C THR A 139 15.33 13.25 25.76
N LEU A 140 15.95 12.16 26.23
CA LEU A 140 15.60 10.81 25.77
C LEU A 140 14.13 10.46 26.04
N ASN A 141 13.55 10.94 27.14
CA ASN A 141 12.14 10.64 27.44
C ASN A 141 11.20 11.36 26.46
N ALA A 142 11.55 12.60 26.07
CA ALA A 142 10.81 13.31 25.03
C ALA A 142 10.83 12.54 23.70
N LEU A 143 11.99 12.01 23.32
CA LEU A 143 12.14 11.19 22.11
C LEU A 143 11.33 9.89 22.17
N LYS A 144 11.31 9.18 23.30
CA LYS A 144 10.48 7.97 23.50
C LYS A 144 8.98 8.24 23.40
N ILE A 145 8.53 9.44 23.78
CA ILE A 145 7.13 9.82 23.61
C ILE A 145 6.84 10.10 22.13
N LEU A 146 7.76 10.73 21.40
CA LEU A 146 7.64 10.91 19.95
C LEU A 146 7.65 9.58 19.21
N GLU A 147 8.47 8.62 19.64
CA GLU A 147 8.53 7.27 19.05
C GLU A 147 7.20 6.54 19.14
N LYS A 148 6.46 6.71 20.25
CA LYS A 148 5.10 6.18 20.39
C LYS A 148 4.09 6.86 19.46
N GLN A 149 4.40 8.05 18.94
CA GLN A 149 3.54 8.86 18.08
C GLN A 149 3.90 8.74 16.59
N GLY A 150 5.01 8.08 16.23
CA GLY A 150 5.55 8.01 14.86
C GLY A 150 6.34 6.72 14.59
N LYS A 151 7.22 6.74 13.57
CA LYS A 151 8.10 5.61 13.21
C LYS A 151 9.48 5.70 13.88
N TYR A 152 10.26 4.62 13.81
CA TYR A 152 11.61 4.48 14.40
C TYR A 152 12.73 5.24 13.64
N ASN A 153 12.42 6.38 13.01
CA ASN A 153 13.31 7.06 12.07
C ASN A 153 13.87 8.39 12.63
N PHE A 154 14.38 8.39 13.86
CA PHE A 154 14.92 9.62 14.46
C PHE A 154 16.35 9.88 14.00
N LEU A 155 16.63 11.11 13.58
CA LEU A 155 17.98 11.57 13.27
C LEU A 155 18.19 13.03 13.65
N THR A 156 19.44 13.44 13.75
CA THR A 156 19.80 14.88 13.74
C THR A 156 20.42 15.22 12.40
N ASN A 157 19.87 16.15 11.62
CA ASN A 157 20.45 16.49 10.32
C ASN A 157 21.70 17.37 10.46
N ASP A 158 22.38 17.67 9.34
CA ASP A 158 23.62 18.47 9.33
C ASP A 158 23.47 19.90 9.87
N ASN A 159 22.23 20.41 9.93
CA ASN A 159 21.93 21.71 10.53
C ASN A 159 21.71 21.62 12.05
N GLY A 160 21.76 20.43 12.64
CA GLY A 160 21.45 20.19 14.05
C GLY A 160 19.96 20.12 14.36
N GLU A 161 19.06 20.04 13.38
CA GLU A 161 17.62 19.87 13.63
C GLU A 161 17.30 18.42 14.01
N LEU A 162 16.37 18.22 14.94
CA LEU A 162 15.80 16.89 15.22
C LEU A 162 14.80 16.55 14.11
N VAL A 163 15.00 15.43 13.43
CA VAL A 163 14.19 14.97 12.31
C VAL A 163 13.61 13.61 12.61
N TYR A 164 12.32 13.42 12.33
CA TYR A 164 11.66 12.12 12.45
C TYR A 164 10.47 12.03 11.51
N ASP A 165 10.12 10.82 11.10
CA ASP A 165 8.99 10.57 10.22
C ASP A 165 7.73 10.26 11.02
N ILE A 166 6.60 10.77 10.52
CA ILE A 166 5.28 10.40 10.98
C ILE A 166 4.50 9.75 9.83
N ASP A 167 3.67 8.77 10.18
CA ASP A 167 2.75 8.18 9.21
C ASP A 167 1.80 9.28 8.72
N ALA A 168 1.90 9.62 7.44
CA ALA A 168 1.01 10.59 6.76
C ALA A 168 0.30 9.96 5.56
N TYR A 169 -0.88 10.49 5.24
CA TYR A 169 -1.95 9.94 4.37
C TYR A 169 -1.46 9.05 3.19
N GLY A 170 -1.71 7.73 3.23
CA GLY A 170 -1.25 6.75 2.21
C GLY A 170 0.18 6.21 2.43
N ASP A 171 0.83 5.77 1.37
CA ASP A 171 2.21 5.22 1.36
C ASP A 171 3.32 6.29 1.44
N ASN A 172 2.98 7.55 1.76
CA ASN A 172 3.93 8.65 1.80
C ASN A 172 4.09 9.17 3.24
N ASP A 173 5.20 8.80 3.88
CA ASP A 173 5.59 9.35 5.17
C ASP A 173 5.88 10.86 5.05
N GLU A 174 5.45 11.66 6.03
CA GLU A 174 5.81 13.08 6.11
C GLU A 174 6.89 13.26 7.18
N THR A 175 7.98 13.91 6.80
CA THR A 175 9.11 14.17 7.70
C THR A 175 8.86 15.43 8.52
N ILE A 176 8.97 15.33 9.85
CA ILE A 176 8.96 16.49 10.76
C ILE A 176 10.40 16.88 11.09
N ARG A 177 10.72 18.16 10.98
CA ARG A 177 11.98 18.77 11.45
C ARG A 177 11.69 19.75 12.56
N VAL A 178 12.45 19.68 13.64
CA VAL A 178 12.28 20.50 14.84
C VAL A 178 13.59 21.17 15.22
N SER A 179 13.55 22.48 15.40
CA SER A 179 14.56 23.28 16.10
C SER A 179 13.92 24.03 17.26
N GLY A 180 14.66 24.29 18.33
CA GLY A 180 14.19 24.88 19.59
C GLY A 180 14.19 23.91 20.77
N ASN A 181 13.59 24.31 21.88
CA ASN A 181 13.59 23.53 23.12
C ASN A 181 12.36 22.61 23.19
N VAL A 182 12.59 21.31 23.07
CA VAL A 182 11.62 20.21 23.17
C VAL A 182 11.52 19.77 24.63
N GLU A 183 10.41 20.13 25.26
CA GLU A 183 10.10 19.79 26.65
C GLU A 183 8.97 18.74 26.71
N GLU A 184 9.12 17.77 27.59
CA GLU A 184 8.02 16.89 27.97
C GLU A 184 7.21 17.51 29.10
N LYS A 185 5.89 17.55 28.93
CA LYS A 185 4.98 17.97 30.00
C LYS A 185 3.70 17.14 29.97
N ASN A 186 3.45 16.42 31.07
CA ASN A 186 2.25 15.56 31.22
C ASN A 186 2.10 14.51 30.10
N GLY A 187 3.20 13.94 29.61
CA GLY A 187 3.18 12.99 28.50
C GLY A 187 2.92 13.61 27.12
N GLU A 188 2.95 14.95 27.02
CA GLU A 188 2.89 15.68 25.75
C GLU A 188 4.24 16.32 25.45
N ILE A 189 4.55 16.48 24.17
CA ILE A 189 5.77 17.14 23.72
C ILE A 189 5.46 18.58 23.32
N ILE A 190 6.15 19.52 23.97
CA ILE A 190 5.99 20.95 23.80
C ILE A 190 7.30 21.54 23.29
N LEU A 191 7.25 22.18 22.14
CA LEU A 191 8.32 22.99 21.60
C LEU A 191 8.19 24.44 22.05
N HIS A 192 9.31 25.02 22.45
CA HIS A 192 9.46 26.42 22.83
C HIS A 192 10.53 27.10 21.96
N ASN A 193 10.28 28.36 21.56
CA ASN A 193 11.25 29.26 20.92
C ASN A 193 12.10 28.56 19.83
N GLY A 194 11.46 28.22 18.71
CA GLY A 194 12.00 27.26 17.76
C GLY A 194 11.25 27.23 16.43
N LYS A 195 11.57 26.27 15.57
CA LYS A 195 10.91 26.07 14.28
C LYS A 195 10.38 24.63 14.17
N ILE A 196 9.20 24.48 13.58
CA ILE A 196 8.69 23.18 13.14
C ILE A 196 8.51 23.21 11.63
N SER A 197 9.10 22.25 10.95
CA SER A 197 8.82 21.97 9.55
C SER A 197 8.13 20.63 9.41
N VAL A 198 7.09 20.55 8.58
CA VAL A 198 6.40 19.28 8.26
C VAL A 198 6.41 19.14 6.74
N GLY A 199 7.16 18.16 6.24
CA GLY A 199 7.54 18.03 4.84
C GLY A 199 8.25 19.28 4.31
N GLU A 200 8.13 19.52 3.00
CA GLU A 200 8.52 20.80 2.37
C GLU A 200 7.42 21.87 2.45
N LYS A 201 6.26 21.49 2.98
CA LYS A 201 5.01 22.25 2.83
C LYS A 201 4.79 23.24 3.97
N PHE A 202 5.25 22.92 5.18
CA PHE A 202 4.98 23.72 6.39
C PHE A 202 6.26 24.16 7.07
N ASN A 203 6.30 25.44 7.45
CA ASN A 203 7.35 26.00 8.30
C ASN A 203 6.69 26.96 9.31
N ILE A 204 6.77 26.64 10.59
CA ILE A 204 6.19 27.41 11.69
C ILE A 204 7.34 27.91 12.55
N GLU A 205 7.45 29.22 12.73
CA GLU A 205 8.43 29.83 13.61
C GLU A 205 7.76 30.28 14.92
N LEU A 206 8.30 29.84 16.04
CA LEU A 206 7.84 30.15 17.39
C LEU A 206 8.79 31.18 18.00
N THR A 207 8.31 32.41 18.16
CA THR A 207 9.02 33.51 18.82
C THR A 207 8.19 34.08 19.96
N GLY A 208 8.77 34.91 20.84
CA GLY A 208 8.02 35.59 21.90
C GLY A 208 7.25 34.62 22.80
N GLY A 209 7.92 33.60 23.35
CA GLY A 209 7.31 32.69 24.33
C GLY A 209 6.22 31.75 23.79
N ASN A 210 5.92 31.82 22.49
CA ASN A 210 4.98 30.94 21.81
C ASN A 210 5.40 29.48 21.93
N LYS A 211 4.40 28.60 21.89
CA LYS A 211 4.59 27.16 22.09
C LYS A 211 3.88 26.38 21.01
N ALA A 212 4.41 25.20 20.71
CA ALA A 212 3.73 24.23 19.87
C ALA A 212 3.75 22.86 20.53
N ARG A 213 2.64 22.14 20.46
CA ARG A 213 2.48 20.79 20.97
C ARG A 213 2.44 19.83 19.78
N LEU A 214 3.33 18.85 19.76
CA LEU A 214 3.32 17.79 18.75
C LEU A 214 2.18 16.81 19.08
N VAL A 215 1.39 16.43 18.06
CA VAL A 215 0.15 15.66 18.23
C VAL A 215 0.25 14.35 17.44
N GLU A 216 -0.34 13.28 17.97
CA GLU A 216 -0.32 11.95 17.36
C GLU A 216 -1.02 11.96 15.98
N GLY A 217 -0.25 11.70 14.92
CA GLY A 217 -0.75 11.64 13.56
C GLY A 217 -1.48 10.33 13.30
N HIS A 218 -2.81 10.29 13.42
CA HIS A 218 -3.58 9.06 13.14
C HIS A 218 -4.49 9.17 11.90
N HIS A 219 -4.28 8.20 11.01
CA HIS A 219 -4.63 8.11 9.59
C HIS A 219 -6.08 7.90 9.14
N TYR A 220 -7.07 8.09 10.00
CA TYR A 220 -8.47 8.00 9.55
C TYR A 220 -9.25 9.24 9.94
N LEU A 221 -9.39 10.14 8.94
CA LEU A 221 -10.43 11.17 8.90
C LEU A 221 -11.84 10.56 9.01
N LYS A 222 -12.02 9.24 8.81
CA LYS A 222 -13.34 8.60 8.89
C LYS A 222 -13.93 8.54 10.30
N ASP A 223 -13.13 8.68 11.36
CA ASP A 223 -13.63 8.70 12.73
C ASP A 223 -13.18 9.97 13.46
N PHE A 224 -13.86 11.07 13.13
CA PHE A 224 -13.70 12.40 13.75
C PHE A 224 -14.08 12.44 15.24
N LYS A 225 -14.59 11.35 15.81
CA LYS A 225 -15.02 11.30 17.21
C LYS A 225 -13.88 11.32 18.23
N SER A 226 -12.63 11.04 17.81
CA SER A 226 -11.49 10.91 18.74
C SER A 226 -10.83 12.24 19.13
N GLY A 227 -11.31 13.40 18.66
CA GLY A 227 -11.08 14.70 19.31
C GLY A 227 -9.73 15.39 19.14
N LYS A 228 -8.65 14.73 18.68
CA LYS A 228 -7.36 15.38 18.36
C LYS A 228 -6.58 14.56 17.32
N LYS A 229 -6.67 14.94 16.03
CA LYS A 229 -5.85 14.36 14.95
C LYS A 229 -5.31 15.50 14.10
N GLY A 230 -3.99 15.64 14.07
CA GLY A 230 -3.27 16.70 13.35
C GLY A 230 -1.77 16.56 13.63
N PHE A 231 -0.95 17.41 13.02
CA PHE A 231 0.51 17.34 13.15
C PHE A 231 1.01 18.16 14.35
N VAL A 232 0.51 19.40 14.46
CA VAL A 232 1.04 20.40 15.40
C VAL A 232 -0.08 21.26 15.93
N GLU A 233 -0.20 21.41 17.25
CA GLU A 233 -1.06 22.41 17.89
C GLU A 233 -0.21 23.60 18.35
N VAL A 234 -0.39 24.77 17.73
CA VAL A 234 0.30 26.00 18.13
C VAL A 234 -0.51 26.80 19.15
N GLU A 235 0.18 27.53 20.03
CA GLU A 235 -0.39 28.46 20.99
C GLU A 235 0.36 29.79 20.94
N VAL A 236 -0.39 30.86 20.70
CA VAL A 236 0.09 32.24 20.78
C VAL A 236 0.08 32.69 22.23
N VAL A 237 1.24 33.10 22.74
CA VAL A 237 1.43 33.63 24.09
C VAL A 237 1.72 35.13 24.02
N ASP A 238 2.80 35.54 23.34
CA ASP A 238 3.17 36.97 23.27
C ASP A 238 3.01 37.56 21.86
N SER A 239 3.46 36.86 20.82
CA SER A 239 3.55 37.39 19.44
C SER A 239 2.71 36.57 18.46
N PRO A 240 2.14 37.16 17.39
CA PRO A 240 1.45 36.40 16.35
C PRO A 240 2.35 35.32 15.72
N ILE A 241 1.77 34.15 15.42
CA ILE A 241 2.44 33.04 14.74
C ILE A 241 1.99 33.00 13.28
N ILE A 242 2.94 33.02 12.35
CA ILE A 242 2.65 32.81 10.93
C ILE A 242 2.34 31.32 10.73
N LEU A 243 1.17 31.05 10.17
CA LEU A 243 0.71 29.73 9.79
C LEU A 243 0.59 29.65 8.26
N PRO A 244 0.45 28.44 7.69
CA PRO A 244 0.06 28.32 6.30
C PRO A 244 -1.20 29.15 6.03
N LYS A 245 -1.14 30.02 5.02
CA LYS A 245 -2.26 30.84 4.51
C LYS A 245 -2.82 31.89 5.50
N GLY A 246 -2.08 32.23 6.56
CA GLY A 246 -2.47 33.29 7.49
C GLY A 246 -1.63 33.41 8.76
N ILE A 247 -2.16 34.11 9.75
CA ILE A 247 -1.47 34.49 10.98
C ILE A 247 -2.39 34.21 12.17
N LEU A 248 -1.99 33.34 13.08
CA LEU A 248 -2.64 33.20 14.38
C LEU A 248 -2.21 34.35 15.28
N MET A 249 -3.14 35.23 15.63
CA MET A 249 -2.89 36.43 16.44
C MET A 249 -3.08 36.21 17.95
N ASN A 250 -3.92 35.24 18.34
CA ASN A 250 -4.21 34.88 19.72
C ASN A 250 -4.83 33.48 19.79
N GLY A 251 -4.69 32.80 20.93
CA GLY A 251 -5.29 31.49 21.19
C GLY A 251 -4.50 30.34 20.59
N LYS A 252 -5.19 29.25 20.21
CA LYS A 252 -4.57 28.01 19.75
C LYS A 252 -5.10 27.56 18.38
N ALA A 253 -4.27 26.89 17.59
CA ALA A 253 -4.68 26.26 16.35
C ALA A 253 -4.02 24.90 16.17
N LEU A 254 -4.79 23.91 15.72
CA LEU A 254 -4.28 22.59 15.34
C LEU A 254 -4.13 22.54 13.81
N LEU A 255 -2.90 22.36 13.33
CA LEU A 255 -2.61 22.15 11.92
C LEU A 255 -2.88 20.69 11.56
N VAL A 256 -3.85 20.48 10.67
CA VAL A 256 -4.26 19.14 10.21
C VAL A 256 -3.61 18.82 8.87
N THR A 257 -3.59 19.78 7.93
CA THR A 257 -2.89 19.73 6.64
C THR A 257 -2.50 21.15 6.20
N GLU A 258 -1.89 21.32 5.01
CA GLU A 258 -1.65 22.65 4.40
C GLU A 258 -2.87 23.52 4.33
N ASN A 259 -3.98 22.88 4.01
CA ASN A 259 -5.18 23.54 3.61
C ASN A 259 -6.24 23.44 4.70
N VAL A 260 -5.93 22.83 5.86
CA VAL A 260 -6.88 22.58 6.95
C VAL A 260 -6.27 22.92 8.31
N ILE A 261 -6.84 23.94 8.96
CA ILE A 261 -6.44 24.44 10.28
C ILE A 261 -7.65 24.42 11.20
N ASP A 262 -7.57 23.74 12.34
CA ASP A 262 -8.61 23.78 13.38
C ASP A 262 -8.29 24.87 14.40
N LEU A 263 -8.98 26.01 14.30
CA LEU A 263 -8.93 27.07 15.30
C LEU A 263 -9.65 26.61 16.57
N LEU A 264 -8.94 26.57 17.70
CA LEU A 264 -9.52 26.20 18.99
C LEU A 264 -10.32 27.36 19.63
N PRO A 265 -11.08 27.13 20.71
CA PRO A 265 -11.86 28.19 21.34
C PRO A 265 -11.03 29.43 21.74
N ASN A 266 -11.59 30.61 21.51
CA ASN A 266 -11.00 31.94 21.76
C ASN A 266 -9.83 32.32 20.84
N SER A 267 -9.63 31.58 19.75
CA SER A 267 -8.57 31.89 18.79
C SER A 267 -8.93 33.04 17.87
N LYS A 268 -7.90 33.81 17.50
CA LYS A 268 -7.96 34.93 16.56
C LYS A 268 -7.00 34.68 15.41
N TYR A 269 -7.49 34.60 14.19
CA TYR A 269 -6.72 34.25 13.00
C TYR A 269 -6.93 35.28 11.90
N GLN A 270 -5.87 35.69 11.21
CA GLN A 270 -5.90 36.62 10.08
C GLN A 270 -5.50 35.87 8.81
N ASN A 271 -6.31 35.89 7.76
CA ASN A 271 -5.91 35.26 6.49
C ASN A 271 -5.04 36.20 5.62
N ASP A 272 -4.57 35.69 4.48
CA ASP A 272 -3.81 36.46 3.47
C ASP A 272 -4.52 37.73 2.96
N ALA A 273 -5.86 37.77 3.03
CA ALA A 273 -6.67 38.93 2.64
C ALA A 273 -6.85 39.94 3.79
N GLU A 274 -6.04 39.81 4.85
CA GLU A 274 -6.10 40.59 6.08
C GLU A 274 -7.45 40.54 6.82
N THR A 275 -8.30 39.54 6.53
CA THR A 275 -9.56 39.32 7.22
C THR A 275 -9.30 38.57 8.52
N ILE A 276 -9.81 39.11 9.63
CA ILE A 276 -9.59 38.54 10.96
C ILE A 276 -10.83 37.77 11.43
N PHE A 277 -10.63 36.54 11.87
CA PHE A 277 -11.62 35.61 12.41
C PHE A 277 -11.37 35.42 13.91
N GLU A 278 -12.38 35.64 14.74
CA GLU A 278 -12.39 35.33 16.16
C GLU A 278 -13.45 34.25 16.41
N VAL A 279 -13.05 33.12 17.01
CA VAL A 279 -13.94 31.95 17.18
C VAL A 279 -14.18 31.63 18.65
N SER A 280 -15.44 31.41 19.04
CA SER A 280 -15.80 31.08 20.44
C SER A 280 -15.68 29.59 20.77
N LYS A 281 -15.70 28.73 19.75
CA LYS A 281 -15.54 27.27 19.83
C LYS A 281 -14.63 26.79 18.70
N GLN A 282 -14.26 25.51 18.73
CA GLN A 282 -13.47 24.89 17.68
C GLN A 282 -14.11 25.13 16.30
N THR A 283 -13.30 25.64 15.37
CA THR A 283 -13.71 26.03 14.03
C THR A 283 -12.64 25.60 13.05
N ARG A 284 -13.02 24.75 12.09
CA ARG A 284 -12.14 24.35 11.01
C ARG A 284 -12.06 25.46 9.96
N LEU A 285 -10.86 25.76 9.53
CA LEU A 285 -10.56 26.70 8.46
C LEU A 285 -9.97 25.91 7.29
N ILE A 286 -10.56 26.05 6.12
CA ILE A 286 -10.18 25.32 4.91
C ILE A 286 -9.90 26.30 3.78
N THR A 287 -8.76 26.13 3.10
CA THR A 287 -8.38 27.04 2.02
C THR A 287 -8.65 26.47 0.63
N ASP A 288 -8.48 25.16 0.42
CA ASP A 288 -8.40 24.59 -0.94
C ASP A 288 -9.35 23.38 -1.19
N ASP A 289 -9.88 22.69 -0.16
CA ASP A 289 -10.74 21.49 -0.31
C ASP A 289 -12.18 21.67 0.22
N ILE A 290 -13.16 21.69 -0.68
CA ILE A 290 -14.57 21.93 -0.36
C ILE A 290 -15.21 20.75 0.38
N SER A 291 -14.80 19.52 0.05
CA SER A 291 -15.44 18.30 0.58
C SER A 291 -15.26 18.15 2.09
N ALA A 292 -14.23 18.81 2.62
CA ALA A 292 -13.88 18.73 4.01
C ALA A 292 -14.80 19.54 4.93
N CYS A 293 -15.58 20.55 4.49
CA CYS A 293 -16.59 21.21 5.35
C CYS A 293 -17.88 20.38 5.50
N ASP A 294 -18.27 19.61 4.48
CA ASP A 294 -19.56 18.89 4.45
C ASP A 294 -19.63 17.71 5.43
N HIS A 295 -18.47 17.26 5.91
CA HIS A 295 -18.33 16.13 6.84
C HIS A 295 -17.91 16.53 8.26
N VAL A 296 -17.84 17.82 8.60
CA VAL A 296 -17.36 18.27 9.92
C VAL A 296 -18.49 18.36 10.95
N PHE A 297 -18.23 17.84 12.16
CA PHE A 297 -19.07 18.06 13.34
C PHE A 297 -18.78 19.41 14.05
N HIS A 298 -17.98 20.29 13.45
CA HIS A 298 -17.56 21.58 14.00
C HIS A 298 -17.97 22.71 13.07
N SER A 299 -17.91 23.96 13.56
CA SER A 299 -18.01 25.10 12.65
C SER A 299 -16.90 25.07 11.60
N CYS A 300 -17.16 25.64 10.43
CA CYS A 300 -16.25 25.65 9.29
C CYS A 300 -16.16 27.04 8.65
N ILE A 301 -14.96 27.47 8.21
CA ILE A 301 -14.70 28.68 7.43
C ILE A 301 -13.98 28.25 6.16
N LEU A 302 -14.51 28.60 4.99
CA LEU A 302 -13.90 28.30 3.69
C LEU A 302 -13.32 29.59 3.07
N LEU A 303 -12.00 29.63 2.89
CA LEU A 303 -11.24 30.75 2.34
C LEU A 303 -10.84 30.45 0.87
N ARG A 304 -11.72 30.69 -0.10
CA ARG A 304 -11.43 30.35 -1.51
C ARG A 304 -10.22 31.11 -2.07
N LYS A 305 -9.19 30.38 -2.54
CA LYS A 305 -8.12 30.89 -3.40
C LYS A 305 -7.80 29.78 -4.43
N PHE A 306 -7.88 30.06 -5.74
CA PHE A 306 -7.35 29.13 -6.75
C PHE A 306 -6.44 29.89 -7.71
N GLU A 307 -5.19 29.43 -7.84
CA GLU A 307 -4.35 29.70 -9.02
C GLU A 307 -4.26 28.42 -9.84
N SER A 308 -4.37 28.53 -11.16
CA SER A 308 -4.23 27.38 -12.05
C SER A 308 -2.77 26.99 -12.21
N LYS A 309 -2.43 25.73 -11.99
CA LYS A 309 -1.48 24.98 -12.82
C LYS A 309 -1.69 23.47 -12.68
N ASN A 310 -1.80 22.81 -13.84
CA ASN A 310 -1.77 21.37 -14.13
C ASN A 310 -3.01 20.49 -13.91
N ARG A 311 -2.98 19.39 -14.67
CA ARG A 311 -4.07 18.85 -15.51
C ARG A 311 -4.74 17.58 -14.97
N ASP A 312 -4.38 17.07 -13.79
CA ASP A 312 -4.57 15.63 -13.54
C ASP A 312 -5.39 15.18 -12.31
N LYS A 313 -6.07 16.04 -11.52
CA LYS A 313 -6.87 15.54 -10.37
C LYS A 313 -8.20 16.25 -10.10
N TRP A 314 -9.31 15.56 -10.40
CA TRP A 314 -10.49 15.26 -9.57
C TRP A 314 -11.06 16.29 -8.58
N TYR A 315 -11.11 17.58 -8.90
CA TYR A 315 -11.91 18.53 -8.13
C TYR A 315 -12.73 19.46 -9.04
N TYR A 316 -14.03 19.53 -8.76
CA TYR A 316 -14.94 20.52 -9.32
C TYR A 316 -14.34 21.93 -9.19
N LYS A 317 -14.28 22.68 -10.29
CA LYS A 317 -13.89 24.09 -10.28
C LYS A 317 -15.11 24.99 -10.14
N PRO A 318 -15.41 25.55 -8.95
CA PRO A 318 -16.17 26.79 -8.87
C PRO A 318 -15.29 27.98 -9.33
N LYS A 319 -15.91 28.97 -9.97
CA LYS A 319 -15.26 30.21 -10.42
C LYS A 319 -14.68 31.02 -9.23
N GLU A 320 -13.64 31.79 -9.55
CA GLU A 320 -12.86 32.70 -8.68
C GLU A 320 -13.68 33.88 -8.13
N ASP A 321 -14.74 33.60 -7.37
CA ASP A 321 -15.66 34.68 -6.97
C ASP A 321 -15.27 35.34 -5.64
N GLY A 322 -14.12 34.99 -5.04
CA GLY A 322 -13.63 35.62 -3.79
C GLY A 322 -14.56 35.42 -2.57
N ASN A 323 -15.50 34.48 -2.64
CA ASN A 323 -16.52 34.29 -1.62
C ASN A 323 -15.97 33.60 -0.36
N LEU A 324 -16.24 34.21 0.80
CA LEU A 324 -16.03 33.62 2.12
C LEU A 324 -17.29 32.84 2.53
N ILE A 325 -17.15 31.54 2.83
CA ILE A 325 -18.27 30.70 3.31
C ILE A 325 -18.05 30.40 4.79
N VAL A 326 -19.07 30.59 5.61
CA VAL A 326 -19.00 30.37 7.07
C VAL A 326 -20.17 29.52 7.54
N TYR A 327 -19.84 28.37 8.12
CA TYR A 327 -20.76 27.45 8.77
C TYR A 327 -20.56 27.53 10.27
N ALA A 328 -21.48 28.15 11.00
CA ALA A 328 -21.47 28.10 12.46
C ALA A 328 -22.32 26.90 12.95
N ILE A 329 -21.77 26.09 13.85
CA ILE A 329 -22.43 24.92 14.46
C ILE A 329 -22.34 24.96 15.99
N ASP A 330 -23.25 24.29 16.67
CA ASP A 330 -23.32 24.09 18.13
C ASP A 330 -23.28 25.40 18.94
N GLY A 331 -23.90 26.46 18.43
CA GLY A 331 -23.90 27.75 19.10
C GLY A 331 -22.55 28.46 19.09
N ASN A 332 -21.62 28.05 18.24
CA ASN A 332 -20.39 28.79 18.01
C ASN A 332 -20.69 30.16 17.40
N GLN A 333 -19.96 31.16 17.87
CA GLN A 333 -19.92 32.52 17.38
C GLN A 333 -18.59 32.73 16.64
N ILE A 334 -18.69 33.03 15.35
CA ILE A 334 -17.55 33.40 14.49
C ILE A 334 -17.68 34.88 14.19
N LYS A 335 -16.73 35.67 14.67
CA LYS A 335 -16.66 37.10 14.45
C LYS A 335 -15.61 37.38 13.37
N ILE A 336 -16.00 38.09 12.33
CA ILE A 336 -15.22 38.34 11.12
C ILE A 336 -15.02 39.84 11.01
N ASN A 337 -13.78 40.28 10.86
CA ASN A 337 -13.42 41.67 10.62
C ASN A 337 -12.74 41.78 9.26
N ALA A 338 -13.51 42.16 8.24
CA ALA A 338 -13.03 42.32 6.88
C ALA A 338 -12.42 43.72 6.67
N LYS A 339 -11.48 43.85 5.73
CA LYS A 339 -10.80 45.13 5.41
C LYS A 339 -11.65 46.09 4.56
N ASP A 340 -12.93 45.79 4.31
CA ASP A 340 -13.79 46.57 3.40
C ASP A 340 -14.11 48.00 3.88
N GLY A 341 -13.81 48.33 5.13
CA GLY A 341 -13.88 49.68 5.71
C GLY A 341 -15.28 50.17 6.07
N TYR A 342 -16.34 49.41 5.78
CA TYR A 342 -17.73 49.81 6.04
C TYR A 342 -18.34 49.10 7.25
N TYR A 343 -17.93 47.87 7.53
CA TYR A 343 -18.43 47.08 8.66
C TYR A 343 -17.27 46.55 9.49
N ASN A 344 -17.35 46.80 10.79
CA ASN A 344 -16.43 46.26 11.77
C ASN A 344 -17.18 45.18 12.55
N ASN A 345 -16.70 43.93 12.55
CA ASN A 345 -17.27 42.83 13.32
C ASN A 345 -18.61 42.29 12.78
N ILE A 346 -18.52 41.47 11.74
CA ILE A 346 -19.57 40.60 11.24
C ILE A 346 -19.63 39.36 12.14
N ILE A 347 -20.69 39.18 12.91
CA ILE A 347 -20.82 38.07 13.86
C ILE A 347 -21.80 37.05 13.30
N VAL A 348 -21.32 35.86 12.95
CA VAL A 348 -22.12 34.71 12.54
C VAL A 348 -22.30 33.78 13.73
N LYS A 349 -23.55 33.58 14.15
CA LYS A 349 -23.89 32.70 15.27
C LYS A 349 -24.98 31.71 14.85
N GLN A 350 -24.73 30.41 15.05
CA GLN A 350 -25.82 29.44 14.99
C GLN A 350 -26.70 29.62 16.24
N ILE A 351 -28.00 29.79 16.06
CA ILE A 351 -28.93 29.63 17.17
C ILE A 351 -29.10 28.13 17.34
N PRO A 352 -28.74 27.56 18.51
CA PRO A 352 -28.75 26.12 18.75
C PRO A 352 -30.08 25.52 18.31
N GLU A 353 -30.00 24.44 17.55
CA GLU A 353 -31.18 23.68 17.19
C GLU A 353 -31.86 23.14 18.45
N SER A 354 -33.20 23.18 18.49
CA SER A 354 -33.91 22.60 19.64
C SER A 354 -33.79 21.09 19.61
N LYS A 355 -32.92 20.58 20.50
CA LYS A 355 -32.73 19.16 20.74
C LYS A 355 -33.82 18.67 21.68
N VAL A 356 -34.83 17.98 21.14
CA VAL A 356 -35.95 17.47 21.96
C VAL A 356 -35.67 16.04 22.37
N LEU A 357 -35.65 15.77 23.68
CA LEU A 357 -35.41 14.43 24.20
C LEU A 357 -36.61 13.52 23.87
N ILE A 358 -36.37 12.48 23.08
CA ILE A 358 -37.35 11.42 22.85
C ILE A 358 -37.42 10.54 24.11
N GLY A 359 -36.28 10.08 24.62
CA GLY A 359 -36.22 9.21 25.80
C GLY A 359 -35.01 8.28 25.79
N THR A 360 -35.00 7.28 26.66
CA THR A 360 -33.92 6.27 26.74
C THR A 360 -34.38 4.97 26.13
N VAL A 361 -33.64 4.43 25.15
CA VAL A 361 -33.89 3.09 24.57
C VAL A 361 -32.67 2.22 24.82
N GLY A 362 -32.81 1.17 25.62
CA GLY A 362 -31.64 0.46 26.17
C GLY A 362 -30.90 1.34 27.20
N TYR A 363 -29.62 1.64 26.96
CA TYR A 363 -28.77 2.43 27.86
C TYR A 363 -28.40 3.82 27.31
N LYS A 364 -28.98 4.24 26.17
CA LYS A 364 -28.67 5.53 25.52
C LYS A 364 -29.90 6.42 25.45
N LYS A 365 -29.70 7.73 25.64
CA LYS A 365 -30.72 8.76 25.37
C LYS A 365 -30.74 9.10 23.89
N TYR A 366 -31.94 9.34 23.37
CA TYR A 366 -32.19 9.67 21.98
C TYR A 366 -32.96 10.97 21.87
N TYR A 367 -32.62 11.74 20.86
CA TYR A 367 -33.15 13.07 20.63
C TYR A 367 -33.63 13.20 19.19
N LEU A 368 -34.62 14.06 19.00
CA LEU A 368 -35.04 14.50 17.69
C LEU A 368 -34.53 15.92 17.45
N LEU A 369 -33.89 16.12 16.31
CA LEU A 369 -33.47 17.40 15.77
C LEU A 369 -34.42 17.76 14.61
N ALA A 370 -34.69 19.04 14.41
CA ALA A 370 -35.61 19.53 13.38
C ALA A 370 -35.10 19.28 11.94
N ASN A 371 -33.79 19.31 11.74
CA ASN A 371 -33.11 19.29 10.44
C ASN A 371 -32.26 18.03 10.24
N ARG A 372 -31.77 17.39 11.31
CA ARG A 372 -30.92 16.18 11.24
C ARG A 372 -31.64 14.89 11.61
N GLY A 373 -32.93 14.98 11.93
CA GLY A 373 -33.71 13.83 12.35
C GLY A 373 -33.25 13.24 13.68
N LEU A 374 -33.08 11.91 13.72
CA LEU A 374 -32.99 11.15 14.96
C LEU A 374 -31.52 10.88 15.33
N VAL A 375 -31.08 11.38 16.49
CA VAL A 375 -29.69 11.24 16.96
C VAL A 375 -29.62 10.66 18.36
N ASP A 376 -28.46 10.08 18.70
CA ASP A 376 -28.17 9.68 20.07
C ASP A 376 -27.67 10.85 20.95
N GLN A 377 -27.36 10.54 22.21
CA GLN A 377 -26.89 11.55 23.17
C GLN A 377 -25.58 12.24 22.78
N PHE A 378 -24.79 11.62 21.93
CA PHE A 378 -23.54 12.14 21.39
C PHE A 378 -23.73 12.82 20.01
N GLY A 379 -24.96 12.91 19.51
CA GLY A 379 -25.26 13.52 18.21
C GLY A 379 -25.04 12.59 17.02
N GLY A 380 -24.79 11.29 17.24
CA GLY A 380 -24.64 10.32 16.16
C GLY A 380 -25.99 9.97 15.52
N GLU A 381 -26.04 10.02 14.19
CA GLU A 381 -27.19 9.55 13.41
C GLU A 381 -27.40 8.04 13.58
N ILE A 382 -28.65 7.60 13.44
CA ILE A 382 -29.02 6.20 13.67
C ILE A 382 -29.34 5.50 12.36
N TYR A 383 -28.40 4.70 11.89
CA TYR A 383 -28.56 3.89 10.67
C TYR A 383 -29.15 2.49 10.94
N ASN A 384 -29.18 2.04 12.20
CA ASN A 384 -29.72 0.73 12.54
C ASN A 384 -31.26 0.73 12.48
N VAL A 385 -31.82 0.10 11.44
CA VAL A 385 -33.26 0.07 11.17
C VAL A 385 -34.08 -0.45 12.36
N LYS A 386 -33.62 -1.50 13.05
CA LYS A 386 -34.35 -2.07 14.22
C LYS A 386 -34.37 -1.12 15.40
N LEU A 387 -33.27 -0.41 15.65
CA LEU A 387 -33.18 0.59 16.71
C LEU A 387 -34.02 1.82 16.37
N LEU A 388 -33.97 2.28 15.12
CA LEU A 388 -34.78 3.38 14.63
C LEU A 388 -36.28 3.09 14.85
N ASP A 389 -36.73 1.87 14.56
CA ASP A 389 -38.10 1.43 14.76
C ASP A 389 -38.52 1.46 16.24
N LYS A 390 -37.62 1.04 17.15
CA LYS A 390 -37.85 1.12 18.60
C LYS A 390 -37.99 2.57 19.06
N ILE A 391 -37.16 3.48 18.54
CA ILE A 391 -37.19 4.89 18.94
C ILE A 391 -38.43 5.59 18.36
N LYS A 392 -38.83 5.30 17.12
CA LYS A 392 -40.06 5.82 16.52
C LYS A 392 -41.33 5.38 17.26
N LYS A 393 -41.30 4.22 17.92
CA LYS A 393 -42.39 3.71 18.79
C LYS A 393 -42.34 4.25 20.22
N HIS A 394 -41.33 5.04 20.60
CA HIS A 394 -41.24 5.63 21.93
C HIS A 394 -42.39 6.63 22.15
N PRO A 395 -43.05 6.65 23.33
CA PRO A 395 -44.24 7.49 23.57
C PRO A 395 -44.05 8.98 23.27
N ASN A 396 -42.85 9.51 23.52
CA ASN A 396 -42.56 10.93 23.30
C ASN A 396 -42.10 11.26 21.87
N PHE A 397 -41.98 10.28 20.95
CA PHE A 397 -41.47 10.55 19.61
C PHE A 397 -42.34 11.56 18.84
N GLN A 398 -43.67 11.43 18.95
CA GLN A 398 -44.59 12.36 18.29
C GLN A 398 -44.59 13.76 18.94
N ILE A 399 -44.41 13.83 20.26
CA ILE A 399 -44.24 15.09 20.99
C ILE A 399 -42.97 15.79 20.53
N ALA A 400 -41.85 15.04 20.49
CA ALA A 400 -40.58 15.53 19.98
C ALA A 400 -40.69 16.01 18.53
N LEU A 401 -41.41 15.28 17.67
CA LEU A 401 -41.66 15.64 16.28
C LEU A 401 -42.49 16.92 16.13
N GLN A 402 -43.42 17.17 17.05
CA GLN A 402 -44.21 18.39 17.05
C GLN A 402 -43.41 19.59 17.56
N GLU A 403 -42.62 19.41 18.62
CA GLU A 403 -41.76 20.46 19.18
C GLU A 403 -40.65 20.87 18.19
N THR A 404 -39.98 19.93 17.53
CA THR A 404 -38.94 20.24 16.54
C THR A 404 -39.46 20.98 15.32
N LYS A 405 -40.73 20.78 14.92
CA LYS A 405 -41.36 21.54 13.82
C LYS A 405 -41.49 23.04 14.12
N THR A 406 -41.51 23.44 15.39
CA THR A 406 -41.69 24.84 15.81
C THR A 406 -40.36 25.59 16.03
N ASN A 407 -39.26 24.86 16.18
CA ASN A 407 -37.92 25.42 16.43
C ASN A 407 -36.90 24.90 15.41
N ARG A 408 -37.02 25.38 14.17
CA ARG A 408 -35.96 25.21 13.17
C ARG A 408 -34.79 26.12 13.50
N ALA A 409 -33.57 25.62 13.32
CA ALA A 409 -32.35 26.37 13.57
C ALA A 409 -32.39 27.72 12.83
N LYS A 410 -32.01 28.78 13.55
CA LYS A 410 -31.93 30.15 13.04
C LYS A 410 -30.45 30.52 13.01
N VAL A 411 -29.95 31.19 11.99
CA VAL A 411 -28.60 31.79 12.05
C VAL A 411 -28.79 33.27 12.35
N ASP A 412 -28.11 33.77 13.37
CA ASP A 412 -28.09 35.19 13.71
C ASP A 412 -26.82 35.80 13.14
N LEU A 413 -26.99 36.77 12.24
CA LEU A 413 -25.93 37.59 11.72
C LEU A 413 -26.07 39.00 12.25
N THR A 414 -25.14 39.39 13.11
CA THR A 414 -25.04 40.77 13.58
C THR A 414 -23.95 41.48 12.80
N LEU A 415 -24.32 42.56 12.11
CA LEU A 415 -23.40 43.47 11.44
C LEU A 415 -23.23 44.71 12.31
N MET A 416 -22.00 45.06 12.66
CA MET A 416 -21.71 46.32 13.34
C MET A 416 -20.97 47.27 12.39
N ARG A 417 -21.41 48.52 12.32
CA ARG A 417 -20.83 49.54 11.45
C ARG A 417 -19.67 50.24 12.14
N ALA A 418 -18.87 50.99 11.38
CA ALA A 418 -17.77 51.78 11.91
C ALA A 418 -18.21 52.81 12.98
N ASP A 419 -19.46 53.28 12.93
CA ASP A 419 -20.08 54.17 13.92
C ASP A 419 -20.68 53.44 15.14
N ASN A 420 -20.42 52.13 15.28
CA ASN A 420 -20.98 51.22 16.29
C ASN A 420 -22.49 50.95 16.22
N SER A 421 -23.19 51.43 15.19
CA SER A 421 -24.58 51.03 14.97
C SER A 421 -24.67 49.56 14.55
N LYS A 422 -25.74 48.88 15.01
CA LYS A 422 -25.93 47.43 14.83
C LYS A 422 -27.10 47.13 13.91
N THR A 423 -26.92 46.14 13.05
CA THR A 423 -27.99 45.54 12.26
C THR A 423 -27.98 44.04 12.49
N GLU A 424 -29.09 43.51 13.00
CA GLU A 424 -29.29 42.08 13.23
C GLU A 424 -30.06 41.48 12.06
N ILE A 425 -29.63 40.33 11.56
CA ILE A 425 -30.29 39.57 10.50
C ILE A 425 -30.50 38.16 11.03
N VAL A 426 -31.75 37.77 11.21
CA VAL A 426 -32.10 36.42 11.63
C VAL A 426 -32.52 35.62 10.40
N PHE A 427 -31.70 34.64 10.07
CA PHE A 427 -31.94 33.66 9.02
C PHE A 427 -32.82 32.53 9.54
N SER A 428 -33.78 32.10 8.73
CA SER A 428 -34.60 30.92 8.95
C SER A 428 -34.73 30.14 7.64
N ASN A 429 -35.51 29.07 7.60
CA ASN A 429 -35.90 28.40 6.34
C ASN A 429 -36.77 29.30 5.42
N PHE A 430 -37.10 30.52 5.85
CA PHE A 430 -37.84 31.54 5.08
C PHE A 430 -36.96 32.78 4.85
N ALA A 431 -37.54 33.81 4.22
CA ALA A 431 -36.85 35.09 3.98
C ALA A 431 -36.20 35.64 5.27
N PRO A 432 -34.96 36.17 5.19
CA PRO A 432 -34.28 36.76 6.33
C PRO A 432 -35.09 37.92 6.93
N ILE A 433 -35.14 38.01 8.25
CA ILE A 433 -35.73 39.15 8.96
C ILE A 433 -34.57 40.03 9.43
N SER A 434 -34.49 41.26 8.94
CA SER A 434 -33.51 42.23 9.41
C SER A 434 -34.12 43.25 10.38
N LYS A 435 -33.37 43.58 11.44
CA LYS A 435 -33.69 44.59 12.44
C LYS A 435 -32.51 45.57 12.52
N GLY A 436 -32.68 46.74 11.92
CA GLY A 436 -31.63 47.75 11.77
C GLY A 436 -31.51 48.26 10.33
N ASN A 437 -30.61 49.22 10.09
CA ASN A 437 -30.44 49.83 8.76
C ASN A 437 -29.33 49.12 7.96
N LEU A 438 -29.70 48.51 6.84
CA LEU A 438 -28.78 47.83 5.91
C LEU A 438 -28.15 48.78 4.87
N LYS A 439 -28.55 50.07 4.83
CA LYS A 439 -28.07 51.04 3.83
C LYS A 439 -26.55 51.23 3.90
N GLY A 440 -25.86 50.99 2.79
CA GLY A 440 -24.39 51.12 2.67
C GLY A 440 -23.62 49.82 2.80
N LEU A 441 -24.32 48.68 2.93
CA LEU A 441 -23.71 47.35 2.75
C LEU A 441 -23.24 47.19 1.29
N GLN A 442 -21.93 47.09 1.07
CA GLN A 442 -21.34 46.86 -0.25
C GLN A 442 -21.17 45.36 -0.59
N THR A 443 -21.20 44.52 0.44
CA THR A 443 -21.04 43.06 0.33
C THR A 443 -22.40 42.37 0.22
N ASN A 444 -22.55 41.47 -0.74
CA ASN A 444 -23.78 40.69 -0.88
C ASN A 444 -23.86 39.62 0.22
N ILE A 445 -25.03 39.44 0.83
CA ILE A 445 -25.28 38.41 1.85
C ILE A 445 -26.35 37.46 1.32
N GLY A 446 -26.08 36.17 1.22
CA GLY A 446 -27.04 35.19 0.71
C GLY A 446 -26.80 33.77 1.23
N ASN A 447 -27.74 32.87 0.94
CA ASN A 447 -27.58 31.41 1.12
C ASN A 447 -27.49 30.73 -0.25
N VAL A 448 -26.56 29.77 -0.40
CA VAL A 448 -26.22 29.07 -1.65
C VAL A 448 -26.81 27.64 -1.71
N PHE A 449 -27.32 27.06 -0.62
CA PHE A 449 -27.69 25.62 -0.62
C PHE A 449 -29.09 25.35 -1.15
N GLU A 450 -29.14 24.58 -2.23
CA GLU A 450 -30.23 23.68 -2.55
C GLU A 450 -29.92 22.31 -1.92
N ASP A 451 -30.31 22.10 -0.67
CA ASP A 451 -30.28 20.74 -0.11
C ASP A 451 -31.50 19.99 -0.66
N VAL A 452 -31.22 19.02 -1.53
CA VAL A 452 -32.16 18.14 -2.26
C VAL A 452 -33.16 17.47 -1.31
N SER A 453 -32.83 17.30 -0.03
CA SER A 453 -33.69 16.71 0.99
C SER A 453 -34.62 17.72 1.70
N SER A 454 -34.31 19.01 1.62
CA SER A 454 -34.86 20.04 2.50
C SER A 454 -35.92 20.97 1.88
N GLN A 455 -36.10 20.97 0.55
CA GLN A 455 -36.96 21.91 -0.19
C GLN A 455 -36.66 23.41 0.08
N ASN A 456 -35.42 23.75 0.47
CA ASN A 456 -35.06 25.12 0.82
C ASN A 456 -34.82 26.01 -0.43
N TYR A 457 -35.09 27.33 -0.30
CA TYR A 457 -35.00 28.29 -1.42
C TYR A 457 -33.81 29.26 -1.24
N PRO A 458 -33.00 29.54 -2.28
CA PRO A 458 -31.91 30.51 -2.22
C PRO A 458 -32.44 31.95 -2.13
N TRP A 459 -31.71 32.83 -1.43
CA TRP A 459 -32.06 34.26 -1.26
C TRP A 459 -30.79 35.14 -1.14
N ILE A 460 -30.89 36.43 -1.51
CA ILE A 460 -29.80 37.42 -1.40
C ILE A 460 -30.27 38.78 -0.87
N ILE A 461 -29.41 39.44 -0.09
CA ILE A 461 -29.44 40.86 0.25
C ILE A 461 -28.35 41.53 -0.59
N TYR A 462 -28.76 42.33 -1.57
CA TYR A 462 -27.87 43.01 -2.52
C TYR A 462 -27.83 44.51 -2.21
N ASN A 463 -26.63 45.07 -2.00
CA ASN A 463 -26.43 46.48 -1.69
C ASN A 463 -27.32 47.02 -0.55
N GLY A 464 -27.52 46.21 0.51
CA GLY A 464 -28.31 46.60 1.67
C GLY A 464 -29.82 46.68 1.43
N LYS A 465 -30.31 46.15 0.30
CA LYS A 465 -31.74 45.97 0.02
C LYS A 465 -32.04 44.48 -0.14
N PRO A 466 -33.14 43.97 0.42
CA PRO A 466 -33.68 42.69 0.00
C PRO A 466 -33.89 42.73 -1.52
N SER A 467 -33.24 41.86 -2.27
CA SER A 467 -33.47 41.80 -3.72
C SER A 467 -34.83 41.16 -3.97
N ALA A 468 -35.79 41.91 -4.51
CA ALA A 468 -37.07 41.35 -4.96
C ALA A 468 -36.91 40.34 -6.13
N ASN A 469 -35.71 40.23 -6.70
CA ASN A 469 -35.40 39.43 -7.90
C ASN A 469 -34.56 38.17 -7.63
N THR A 470 -34.41 37.72 -6.39
CA THR A 470 -33.91 36.37 -6.10
C THR A 470 -35.07 35.41 -5.84
N LYS A 471 -35.16 34.44 -6.75
CA LYS A 471 -36.30 33.59 -7.13
C LYS A 471 -36.90 32.76 -5.98
N GLY A 472 -38.24 32.73 -5.94
CA GLY A 472 -39.02 31.77 -5.17
C GLY A 472 -40.41 31.54 -5.78
N ARG A 473 -40.50 30.60 -6.74
CA ARG A 473 -41.61 29.68 -7.07
C ARG A 473 -41.63 29.32 -8.56
N LEU A 474 -41.39 28.05 -8.85
CA LEU A 474 -42.19 27.32 -9.84
C LEU A 474 -43.08 26.36 -9.05
N LYS A 475 -44.39 26.52 -9.22
CA LYS A 475 -45.42 25.77 -8.48
C LYS A 475 -45.68 24.37 -9.08
N GLU A 476 -44.95 24.02 -10.14
CA GLU A 476 -44.96 22.73 -10.83
C GLU A 476 -43.56 22.14 -10.67
N THR A 477 -43.45 20.83 -10.42
CA THR A 477 -42.23 20.03 -10.52
C THR A 477 -41.51 20.43 -11.82
N LEU A 478 -40.26 20.90 -11.72
CA LEU A 478 -39.51 21.47 -12.85
C LEU A 478 -39.52 20.55 -14.09
N PRO A 479 -39.40 19.21 -13.96
CA PRO A 479 -39.58 18.27 -15.06
C PRO A 479 -40.94 18.42 -15.76
N ASP A 480 -42.05 18.37 -15.03
CA ASP A 480 -43.40 18.44 -15.59
C ASP A 480 -43.65 19.76 -16.34
N LYS A 481 -43.11 20.87 -15.81
CA LYS A 481 -43.22 22.17 -16.47
C LYS A 481 -42.38 22.24 -17.74
N ILE A 482 -41.15 21.74 -17.71
CA ILE A 482 -40.30 21.66 -18.90
C ILE A 482 -40.98 20.75 -19.93
N THR A 483 -41.38 19.53 -19.57
CA THR A 483 -42.13 18.60 -20.44
C THR A 483 -43.36 19.27 -21.06
N LYS A 484 -44.16 19.99 -20.27
CA LYS A 484 -45.36 20.69 -20.77
C LYS A 484 -45.02 21.82 -21.75
N LEU A 485 -43.99 22.61 -21.49
CA LEU A 485 -43.55 23.68 -22.40
C LEU A 485 -42.94 23.13 -23.68
N VAL A 486 -42.21 22.02 -23.55
CA VAL A 486 -41.58 21.27 -24.62
C VAL A 486 -42.65 20.66 -25.55
N THR A 487 -43.62 19.94 -24.98
CA THR A 487 -44.75 19.36 -25.74
C THR A 487 -45.66 20.43 -26.38
N GLN A 488 -45.77 21.61 -25.78
CA GLN A 488 -46.54 22.74 -26.32
C GLN A 488 -45.76 23.63 -27.31
N LYS A 489 -44.51 23.28 -27.65
CA LYS A 489 -43.63 24.02 -28.59
C LYS A 489 -43.45 25.51 -28.25
N GLN A 490 -43.42 25.88 -26.97
CA GLN A 490 -43.29 27.28 -26.53
C GLN A 490 -41.81 27.72 -26.41
N GLY A 491 -41.05 27.64 -27.51
CA GLY A 491 -39.59 27.78 -27.53
C GLY A 491 -39.03 29.02 -26.80
N ALA A 492 -39.63 30.20 -26.97
CA ALA A 492 -39.15 31.42 -26.30
C ALA A 492 -39.28 31.36 -24.76
N LYS A 493 -40.35 30.75 -24.23
CA LYS A 493 -40.53 30.57 -22.78
C LYS A 493 -39.63 29.47 -22.24
N LEU A 494 -39.33 28.47 -23.06
CA LEU A 494 -38.43 27.38 -22.70
C LEU A 494 -36.97 27.87 -22.62
N SER A 495 -36.50 28.69 -23.56
CA SER A 495 -35.17 29.30 -23.48
C SER A 495 -35.02 30.22 -22.27
N LEU A 496 -36.01 31.06 -21.99
CA LEU A 496 -36.04 31.87 -20.76
C LEU A 496 -36.02 31.01 -19.48
N LEU A 497 -36.60 29.81 -19.53
CA LEU A 497 -36.60 28.85 -18.43
C LEU A 497 -35.20 28.20 -18.27
N PHE A 498 -34.55 27.78 -19.36
CA PHE A 498 -33.18 27.24 -19.32
C PHE A 498 -32.12 28.29 -18.94
N GLU A 499 -32.34 29.58 -19.24
CA GLU A 499 -31.51 30.68 -18.73
C GLU A 499 -31.65 30.87 -17.21
N SER A 500 -32.72 30.32 -16.61
CA SER A 500 -33.06 30.55 -15.21
C SER A 500 -32.47 29.55 -14.21
N PHE A 501 -31.81 28.48 -14.68
CA PHE A 501 -31.08 27.52 -13.86
C PHE A 501 -29.78 27.08 -14.53
N GLU A 502 -28.78 26.71 -13.73
CA GLU A 502 -27.45 26.34 -14.23
C GLU A 502 -27.41 24.91 -14.76
N SER A 503 -28.03 23.97 -14.03
CA SER A 503 -28.05 22.53 -14.37
C SER A 503 -29.39 21.82 -14.08
N LEU A 504 -29.51 20.58 -14.57
CA LEU A 504 -30.54 19.57 -14.32
C LEU A 504 -29.86 18.32 -13.78
N ASN A 505 -30.44 17.68 -12.76
CA ASN A 505 -29.94 16.39 -12.29
C ASN A 505 -30.38 15.23 -13.23
N LYS A 506 -29.91 14.02 -12.95
CA LYS A 506 -30.20 12.82 -13.74
C LYS A 506 -31.68 12.48 -13.79
N GLY A 507 -32.35 12.44 -12.62
CA GLY A 507 -33.77 12.08 -12.55
C GLY A 507 -34.67 13.07 -13.27
N GLU A 508 -34.35 14.36 -13.20
CA GLU A 508 -35.07 15.42 -13.91
C GLU A 508 -34.87 15.32 -15.42
N THR A 509 -33.62 15.14 -15.86
CA THR A 509 -33.28 15.00 -17.27
C THR A 509 -33.94 13.77 -17.88
N GLU A 510 -33.83 12.60 -17.24
CA GLU A 510 -34.48 11.36 -17.69
C GLU A 510 -36.00 11.50 -17.76
N SER A 511 -36.62 12.18 -16.79
CA SER A 511 -38.07 12.42 -16.79
C SER A 511 -38.51 13.32 -17.95
N ILE A 512 -37.79 14.43 -18.17
CA ILE A 512 -38.05 15.35 -19.29
C ILE A 512 -37.92 14.61 -20.61
N LEU A 513 -36.83 13.87 -20.79
CA LEU A 513 -36.49 13.15 -22.01
C LEU A 513 -37.49 12.05 -22.33
N LYS A 514 -37.91 11.26 -21.34
CA LYS A 514 -38.88 10.17 -21.49
C LYS A 514 -40.25 10.65 -21.98
N GLU A 515 -40.71 11.80 -21.48
CA GLU A 515 -42.02 12.35 -21.83
C GLU A 515 -41.99 13.23 -23.10
N SER A 516 -40.80 13.54 -23.61
CA SER A 516 -40.59 14.50 -24.70
C SER A 516 -40.13 13.84 -26.01
N LYS A 517 -40.79 12.76 -26.44
CA LYS A 517 -40.39 11.98 -27.65
C LYS A 517 -40.39 12.79 -28.96
N ASN A 518 -41.18 13.86 -29.05
CA ASN A 518 -41.37 14.66 -30.28
C ASN A 518 -40.64 16.02 -30.25
N ILE A 519 -39.54 16.13 -29.52
CA ILE A 519 -38.75 17.36 -29.43
C ILE A 519 -37.96 17.67 -30.68
N ASP A 520 -37.81 18.97 -30.96
CA ASP A 520 -36.84 19.42 -31.95
C ASP A 520 -35.40 19.33 -31.40
N LEU A 521 -34.44 19.25 -32.32
CA LEU A 521 -33.03 19.08 -32.00
C LEU A 521 -32.47 20.19 -31.11
N ASN A 522 -32.87 21.45 -31.32
CA ASN A 522 -32.31 22.58 -30.57
C ASN A 522 -32.79 22.55 -29.12
N THR A 523 -34.07 22.26 -28.91
CA THR A 523 -34.64 22.06 -27.57
C THR A 523 -33.96 20.90 -26.85
N LEU A 524 -33.77 19.76 -27.53
CA LEU A 524 -33.07 18.61 -26.96
C LEU A 524 -31.63 18.97 -26.58
N ARG A 525 -30.91 19.67 -27.46
CA ARG A 525 -29.55 20.14 -27.18
C ARG A 525 -29.50 21.06 -25.97
N GLN A 526 -30.49 21.95 -25.78
CA GLN A 526 -30.58 22.81 -24.59
C GLN A 526 -30.79 21.99 -23.30
N ILE A 527 -31.65 20.96 -23.33
CA ILE A 527 -31.86 20.05 -22.19
C ILE A 527 -30.56 19.32 -21.84
N ILE A 528 -29.90 18.73 -22.83
CA ILE A 528 -28.67 17.95 -22.64
C ILE A 528 -27.50 18.83 -22.20
N ASN A 529 -27.40 20.06 -22.71
CA ASN A 529 -26.39 21.03 -22.27
C ASN A 529 -26.57 21.50 -20.82
N LYS A 530 -27.78 21.34 -20.28
CA LYS A 530 -28.10 21.65 -18.88
C LYS A 530 -27.96 20.43 -17.98
N TYR A 531 -27.81 19.22 -18.52
CA TYR A 531 -27.56 18.05 -17.69
C TYR A 531 -26.19 18.17 -17.00
N GLU A 532 -26.21 18.16 -15.68
CA GLU A 532 -25.02 17.96 -14.87
C GLU A 532 -25.06 16.53 -14.37
N PRO A 533 -24.14 15.66 -14.85
CA PRO A 533 -24.10 14.29 -14.37
C PRO A 533 -23.87 14.31 -12.87
N GLU A 534 -24.73 13.60 -12.13
CA GLU A 534 -24.35 13.17 -10.79
C GLU A 534 -22.99 12.46 -10.93
N ILE A 535 -22.04 12.83 -10.10
CA ILE A 535 -20.68 12.24 -10.09
C ILE A 535 -20.82 10.74 -9.82
N ILE A 536 -21.01 9.94 -10.87
CA ILE A 536 -20.93 8.49 -10.77
C ILE A 536 -19.44 8.16 -10.79
N LYS A 537 -18.87 8.08 -9.58
CA LYS A 537 -17.46 7.73 -9.33
C LYS A 537 -17.07 6.50 -10.14
N GLY A 538 -16.10 6.65 -11.02
CA GLY A 538 -15.32 5.54 -11.58
C GLY A 538 -15.05 5.64 -13.09
N ILE A 539 -16.06 5.94 -13.90
CA ILE A 539 -15.94 5.86 -15.38
C ILE A 539 -16.37 7.18 -16.06
N GLU A 540 -17.39 7.86 -15.52
CA GLU A 540 -17.91 9.09 -16.13
C GLU A 540 -16.99 10.30 -15.86
N GLU A 541 -16.08 10.24 -14.88
CA GLU A 541 -15.22 11.39 -14.51
C GLU A 541 -14.09 11.69 -15.50
N TYR A 542 -13.61 10.68 -16.24
CA TYR A 542 -12.58 10.84 -17.28
C TYR A 542 -13.16 10.98 -18.69
N ALA A 543 -14.43 10.61 -18.87
CA ALA A 543 -15.12 10.71 -20.14
C ALA A 543 -15.27 12.18 -20.58
N LYS A 544 -14.91 12.49 -21.84
CA LYS A 544 -15.21 13.79 -22.45
C LYS A 544 -16.70 14.10 -22.28
N GLU A 545 -17.05 15.37 -22.04
CA GLU A 545 -18.45 15.81 -21.81
C GLU A 545 -19.44 15.28 -22.85
N ASP A 546 -19.03 15.18 -24.11
CA ASP A 546 -19.86 14.64 -25.18
C ASP A 546 -20.17 13.14 -25.04
N LEU A 547 -19.30 12.34 -24.41
CA LEU A 547 -19.55 10.92 -24.13
C LEU A 547 -20.62 10.77 -23.05
N LYS A 548 -20.59 11.62 -22.02
CA LYS A 548 -21.64 11.67 -20.98
C LYS A 548 -23.00 12.02 -21.60
N ARG A 549 -23.01 12.98 -22.53
CA ARG A 549 -24.22 13.37 -23.29
C ARG A 549 -24.76 12.23 -24.15
N ILE A 550 -23.89 11.47 -24.80
CA ILE A 550 -24.27 10.28 -25.59
C ILE A 550 -24.88 9.20 -24.67
N LEU A 551 -24.30 8.95 -23.50
CA LEU A 551 -24.77 7.93 -22.55
C LEU A 551 -26.14 8.29 -21.95
N ILE A 552 -26.41 9.55 -21.62
CA ILE A 552 -27.74 9.93 -21.09
C ILE A 552 -28.84 9.84 -22.16
N LEU A 553 -28.53 10.16 -23.42
CA LEU A 553 -29.46 9.98 -24.53
C LEU A 553 -29.85 8.50 -24.69
N GLN A 554 -28.91 7.57 -24.49
CA GLN A 554 -29.18 6.14 -24.45
C GLN A 554 -30.06 5.74 -23.25
N LYS A 555 -29.62 6.06 -22.02
CA LYS A 555 -30.30 5.67 -20.77
C LYS A 555 -31.75 6.16 -20.71
N SER A 556 -32.02 7.32 -21.32
CA SER A 556 -33.36 7.92 -21.37
C SER A 556 -34.33 7.22 -22.33
N ASN A 557 -33.84 6.23 -23.10
CA ASN A 557 -34.62 5.40 -24.03
C ASN A 557 -35.53 6.20 -24.96
N ILE A 558 -35.01 7.34 -25.46
CA ILE A 558 -35.76 8.22 -26.34
C ILE A 558 -35.66 7.70 -27.77
N ASP A 559 -36.74 7.06 -28.23
CA ASP A 559 -36.92 6.76 -29.64
C ASP A 559 -37.46 8.01 -30.37
N SER A 560 -36.57 8.94 -30.70
CA SER A 560 -36.89 10.22 -31.36
C SER A 560 -35.89 10.53 -32.48
N PRO A 561 -36.35 11.00 -33.65
CA PRO A 561 -35.45 11.46 -34.72
C PRO A 561 -34.45 12.53 -34.27
N ALA A 562 -34.85 13.45 -33.39
CA ALA A 562 -33.96 14.49 -32.87
C ALA A 562 -32.90 13.93 -31.92
N ALA A 563 -33.23 12.89 -31.15
CA ALA A 563 -32.26 12.21 -30.28
C ALA A 563 -31.24 11.41 -31.11
N SER A 564 -31.68 10.74 -32.17
CA SER A 564 -30.76 10.14 -33.15
C SER A 564 -29.87 11.18 -33.81
N GLU A 565 -30.43 12.28 -34.32
CA GLU A 565 -29.65 13.32 -34.97
C GLU A 565 -28.64 13.99 -34.01
N LEU A 566 -29.02 14.25 -32.76
CA LEU A 566 -28.10 14.79 -31.75
C LEU A 566 -26.98 13.81 -31.42
N GLN A 567 -27.31 12.53 -31.23
CA GLN A 567 -26.31 11.51 -30.93
C GLN A 567 -25.31 11.36 -32.07
N THR A 568 -25.77 11.35 -33.32
CA THR A 568 -24.89 11.35 -34.51
C THR A 568 -23.99 12.58 -34.55
N LYS A 569 -24.53 13.77 -34.29
CA LYS A 569 -23.73 15.01 -34.22
C LYS A 569 -22.66 14.94 -33.15
N LEU A 570 -23.02 14.53 -31.94
CA LEU A 570 -22.08 14.39 -30.83
C LEU A 570 -20.98 13.36 -31.12
N ILE A 571 -21.33 12.24 -31.76
CA ILE A 571 -20.36 11.23 -32.22
C ILE A 571 -19.40 11.84 -33.26
N ASN A 572 -19.93 12.57 -34.24
CA ASN A 572 -19.12 13.17 -35.31
C ASN A 572 -18.23 14.31 -34.82
N ASP A 573 -18.57 14.95 -33.71
CA ASP A 573 -17.75 15.96 -33.05
C ASP A 573 -16.51 15.34 -32.37
N PHE A 574 -16.44 14.02 -32.17
CA PHE A 574 -15.21 13.34 -31.76
C PHE A 574 -14.22 13.26 -32.93
N ASN A 575 -13.38 14.30 -33.06
CA ASN A 575 -12.26 14.34 -34.03
C ASN A 575 -11.30 13.13 -33.91
N SER A 576 -11.23 12.50 -32.74
CA SER A 576 -10.64 11.17 -32.54
C SER A 576 -11.33 10.48 -31.37
N ILE A 577 -11.95 9.33 -31.65
CA ILE A 577 -12.46 8.43 -30.62
C ILE A 577 -11.26 7.66 -30.07
N GLN A 578 -10.92 7.88 -28.80
CA GLN A 578 -9.92 7.04 -28.15
C GLN A 578 -10.47 5.62 -28.04
N ASN A 579 -9.63 4.62 -28.31
CA ASN A 579 -10.08 3.22 -28.38
C ASN A 579 -10.71 2.74 -27.06
N GLU A 580 -10.26 3.29 -25.93
CA GLU A 580 -10.79 3.01 -24.57
C GLU A 580 -12.29 3.33 -24.42
N TYR A 581 -12.85 4.24 -25.22
CA TYR A 581 -14.27 4.61 -25.13
C TYR A 581 -15.19 3.79 -26.05
N MET A 582 -14.63 2.89 -26.87
CA MET A 582 -15.40 2.21 -27.90
C MET A 582 -16.52 1.34 -27.32
N ALA A 583 -16.25 0.59 -26.25
CA ALA A 583 -17.26 -0.23 -25.57
C ALA A 583 -18.47 0.62 -25.11
N PHE A 584 -18.21 1.80 -24.55
CA PHE A 584 -19.26 2.72 -24.10
C PHE A 584 -20.06 3.30 -25.27
N LEU A 585 -19.38 3.72 -26.34
CA LEU A 585 -20.04 4.30 -27.52
C LEU A 585 -20.91 3.27 -28.25
N ILE A 586 -20.45 2.03 -28.38
CA ILE A 586 -21.21 0.94 -29.00
C ILE A 586 -22.44 0.60 -28.15
N LYS A 587 -22.28 0.50 -26.83
CA LYS A 587 -23.40 0.31 -25.90
C LYS A 587 -24.38 1.47 -25.97
N ALA A 588 -23.90 2.71 -26.06
CA ALA A 588 -24.76 3.88 -26.16
C ALA A 588 -25.55 3.95 -27.49
N THR A 589 -25.09 3.24 -28.50
CA THR A 589 -25.72 3.16 -29.83
C THR A 589 -26.39 1.80 -30.07
N GLU A 590 -26.68 1.05 -29.01
CA GLU A 590 -27.40 -0.23 -29.07
C GLU A 590 -28.74 -0.09 -29.80
N GLY A 591 -29.02 -1.01 -30.73
CA GLY A 591 -30.16 -0.95 -31.64
C GLY A 591 -30.02 0.00 -32.84
N ARG A 592 -28.88 0.71 -33.00
CA ARG A 592 -28.62 1.65 -34.10
C ARG A 592 -27.43 1.19 -34.96
N GLU A 593 -27.65 0.14 -35.74
CA GLU A 593 -26.60 -0.59 -36.47
C GLU A 593 -25.71 0.29 -37.37
N GLU A 594 -26.27 1.25 -38.12
CA GLU A 594 -25.45 2.12 -39.00
C GLU A 594 -24.55 3.08 -38.20
N LEU A 595 -24.96 3.54 -37.01
CA LEU A 595 -24.09 4.36 -36.15
C LEU A 595 -22.98 3.53 -35.52
N GLN A 596 -23.31 2.32 -35.05
CA GLN A 596 -22.31 1.37 -34.56
C GLN A 596 -21.27 1.05 -35.65
N LYS A 597 -21.72 0.86 -36.89
CA LYS A 597 -20.85 0.65 -38.05
C LYS A 597 -19.93 1.84 -38.33
N GLU A 598 -20.44 3.06 -38.29
CA GLU A 598 -19.66 4.29 -38.44
C GLU A 598 -18.60 4.42 -37.35
N LEU A 599 -18.98 4.21 -36.08
CA LEU A 599 -18.07 4.19 -34.93
C LEU A 599 -16.93 3.17 -35.11
N LEU A 600 -17.26 1.93 -35.48
CA LEU A 600 -16.26 0.89 -35.71
C LEU A 600 -15.35 1.25 -36.89
N ASN A 601 -15.85 1.92 -37.94
CA ASN A 601 -15.01 2.33 -39.06
C ASN A 601 -13.97 3.39 -38.71
N ASN A 602 -14.23 4.21 -37.69
CA ASN A 602 -13.36 5.30 -37.26
C ASN A 602 -12.24 4.88 -36.30
N VAL A 603 -12.19 3.61 -35.86
CA VAL A 603 -11.10 3.08 -35.03
C VAL A 603 -10.27 2.04 -35.75
N ASN A 604 -8.96 2.02 -35.49
CA ASN A 604 -8.05 1.04 -36.07
C ASN A 604 -7.92 -0.23 -35.23
N ASN A 605 -8.11 -0.12 -33.90
CA ASN A 605 -8.06 -1.24 -32.96
C ASN A 605 -9.17 -1.11 -31.90
N ILE A 606 -9.64 -2.22 -31.37
CA ILE A 606 -10.61 -2.26 -30.28
C ILE A 606 -9.93 -2.83 -29.04
N VAL A 607 -9.84 -2.02 -27.99
CA VAL A 607 -9.13 -2.33 -26.74
C VAL A 607 -9.88 -3.34 -25.88
N ASP A 608 -11.19 -3.14 -25.72
CA ASP A 608 -12.09 -4.03 -24.99
C ASP A 608 -13.08 -4.69 -25.95
N PRO A 609 -12.64 -5.69 -26.72
CA PRO A 609 -13.49 -6.35 -27.70
C PRO A 609 -14.60 -7.17 -27.04
N GLY A 610 -14.42 -7.66 -25.81
CA GLY A 610 -15.44 -8.39 -25.05
C GLY A 610 -16.68 -7.54 -24.80
N SER A 611 -16.51 -6.36 -24.18
CA SER A 611 -17.66 -5.49 -23.89
C SER A 611 -18.34 -4.95 -25.16
N VAL A 612 -17.56 -4.73 -26.22
CA VAL A 612 -18.10 -4.32 -27.53
C VAL A 612 -18.94 -5.44 -28.14
N LEU A 613 -18.45 -6.69 -28.15
CA LEU A 613 -19.19 -7.85 -28.67
C LEU A 613 -20.48 -8.11 -27.88
N ALA A 614 -20.45 -7.93 -26.56
CA ALA A 614 -21.63 -8.09 -25.70
C ALA A 614 -22.74 -7.07 -26.00
N SER A 615 -22.41 -5.95 -26.66
CA SER A 615 -23.33 -4.84 -26.94
C SER A 615 -23.80 -4.78 -28.41
N ILE A 616 -23.52 -5.83 -29.19
CA ILE A 616 -23.85 -5.90 -30.62
C ILE A 616 -24.66 -7.17 -30.88
N ASP A 617 -25.78 -7.03 -31.58
CA ASP A 617 -26.57 -8.18 -32.05
C ASP A 617 -26.21 -8.59 -33.48
N SER A 618 -25.84 -7.64 -34.35
CA SER A 618 -25.58 -7.87 -35.78
C SER A 618 -24.35 -8.75 -36.02
N TYR A 619 -24.52 -9.81 -36.81
CA TYR A 619 -23.43 -10.68 -37.25
C TYR A 619 -22.31 -9.90 -37.97
N ASN A 620 -22.67 -8.95 -38.83
CA ASN A 620 -21.70 -8.18 -39.62
C ASN A 620 -20.91 -7.22 -38.74
N LEU A 621 -21.55 -6.63 -37.73
CA LEU A 621 -20.85 -5.78 -36.76
C LEU A 621 -19.93 -6.61 -35.86
N LYS A 622 -20.37 -7.78 -35.37
CA LYS A 622 -19.50 -8.70 -34.62
C LYS A 622 -18.27 -9.10 -35.42
N LYS A 623 -18.47 -9.44 -36.70
CA LYS A 623 -17.39 -9.71 -37.64
C LYS A 623 -16.41 -8.52 -37.72
N ARG A 624 -16.93 -7.30 -37.84
CA ARG A 624 -16.14 -6.07 -37.93
C ARG A 624 -15.34 -5.78 -36.66
N VAL A 625 -15.91 -6.06 -35.49
CA VAL A 625 -15.22 -5.96 -34.20
C VAL A 625 -14.04 -6.91 -34.16
N ILE A 626 -14.27 -8.16 -34.55
CA ILE A 626 -13.24 -9.19 -34.61
C ILE A 626 -12.12 -8.79 -35.59
N GLU A 627 -12.45 -8.33 -36.80
CA GLU A 627 -11.47 -7.85 -37.79
C GLU A 627 -10.62 -6.66 -37.28
N LYS A 628 -11.15 -5.89 -36.33
CA LYS A 628 -10.46 -4.76 -35.70
C LYS A 628 -9.82 -5.10 -34.37
N THR A 629 -9.93 -6.35 -33.92
CA THR A 629 -9.29 -6.83 -32.68
C THR A 629 -7.96 -7.46 -33.08
N ILE A 630 -6.89 -6.65 -33.04
CA ILE A 630 -5.53 -7.09 -33.43
C ILE A 630 -4.77 -7.63 -32.21
N PHE A 631 -4.94 -6.98 -31.06
CA PHE A 631 -4.44 -7.38 -29.74
C PHE A 631 -5.43 -6.94 -28.66
N ILE A 632 -5.37 -7.54 -27.47
CA ILE A 632 -6.24 -7.19 -26.34
C ILE A 632 -5.42 -6.29 -25.41
N GLU A 633 -5.81 -5.02 -25.29
CA GLU A 633 -5.04 -4.06 -24.50
C GLU A 633 -5.47 -4.15 -23.04
N GLU A 634 -4.55 -4.58 -22.18
CA GLU A 634 -4.77 -4.64 -20.73
C GLU A 634 -4.35 -3.31 -20.11
N GLU A 635 -5.33 -2.50 -19.74
CA GLU A 635 -5.12 -1.52 -18.69
C GLU A 635 -5.21 -2.27 -17.36
N PHE A 636 -4.12 -2.24 -16.57
CA PHE A 636 -3.99 -2.82 -15.21
C PHE A 636 -3.69 -4.33 -15.13
N LEU A 637 -3.35 -4.83 -13.94
CA LEU A 637 -2.81 -6.18 -13.67
C LEU A 637 -3.91 -7.30 -13.71
N SER A 638 -4.97 -7.17 -14.51
CA SER A 638 -6.13 -8.09 -14.52
C SER A 638 -6.53 -8.58 -15.92
N LEU A 639 -6.63 -9.91 -16.09
CA LEU A 639 -7.03 -10.54 -17.36
C LEU A 639 -8.53 -10.47 -17.66
N ASP A 640 -9.28 -9.65 -16.93
CA ASP A 640 -10.73 -9.48 -17.06
C ASP A 640 -11.17 -9.20 -18.51
N TYR A 641 -10.39 -8.40 -19.27
CA TYR A 641 -10.69 -8.09 -20.68
C TYR A 641 -10.57 -9.32 -21.58
N LEU A 642 -9.54 -10.16 -21.38
CA LEU A 642 -9.40 -11.41 -22.12
C LEU A 642 -10.50 -12.38 -21.74
N GLU A 643 -10.76 -12.58 -20.46
CA GLU A 643 -11.81 -13.49 -20.00
C GLU A 643 -13.17 -13.09 -20.55
N ASN A 644 -13.49 -11.80 -20.52
CA ASN A 644 -14.72 -11.27 -21.09
C ASN A 644 -14.77 -11.48 -22.61
N TYR A 645 -13.66 -11.25 -23.31
CA TYR A 645 -13.58 -11.49 -24.76
C TYR A 645 -13.78 -12.97 -25.11
N LEU A 646 -13.08 -13.89 -24.44
CA LEU A 646 -13.22 -15.33 -24.64
C LEU A 646 -14.66 -15.77 -24.35
N LYS A 647 -15.25 -15.32 -23.23
CA LYS A 647 -16.64 -15.61 -22.87
C LYS A 647 -17.64 -15.12 -23.93
N GLU A 648 -17.43 -13.95 -24.53
CA GLU A 648 -18.30 -13.49 -25.61
C GLU A 648 -18.06 -14.28 -26.91
N LEU A 649 -16.81 -14.65 -27.21
CA LEU A 649 -16.49 -15.52 -28.35
C LEU A 649 -17.19 -16.89 -28.26
N GLU A 650 -17.33 -17.49 -27.07
CA GLU A 650 -18.05 -18.77 -26.89
C GLU A 650 -19.48 -18.71 -27.42
N LYS A 651 -20.12 -17.54 -27.35
CA LYS A 651 -21.51 -17.33 -27.78
C LYS A 651 -21.65 -17.11 -29.29
N LEU A 652 -20.55 -16.97 -30.03
CA LEU A 652 -20.57 -16.65 -31.46
C LEU A 652 -20.63 -17.88 -32.35
N ASP A 653 -21.01 -17.67 -33.62
CA ASP A 653 -20.92 -18.68 -34.66
C ASP A 653 -19.47 -19.19 -34.82
N PRO A 654 -19.24 -20.50 -35.06
CA PRO A 654 -17.89 -21.06 -35.23
C PRO A 654 -17.03 -20.36 -36.28
N LYS A 655 -17.62 -19.76 -37.33
CA LYS A 655 -16.86 -18.99 -38.33
C LYS A 655 -16.30 -17.69 -37.76
N LEU A 656 -17.04 -17.03 -36.87
CA LEU A 656 -16.56 -15.82 -36.18
C LEU A 656 -15.50 -16.17 -35.13
N GLN A 657 -15.66 -17.28 -34.41
CA GLN A 657 -14.62 -17.79 -33.50
C GLN A 657 -13.31 -18.06 -34.26
N GLN A 658 -13.39 -18.73 -35.41
CA GLN A 658 -12.23 -18.97 -36.27
C GLN A 658 -11.60 -17.66 -36.76
N LEU A 659 -12.41 -16.70 -37.21
CA LEU A 659 -11.93 -15.39 -37.63
C LEU A 659 -11.21 -14.64 -36.49
N ALA A 660 -11.69 -14.78 -35.25
CA ALA A 660 -11.07 -14.14 -34.09
C ALA A 660 -9.66 -14.64 -33.84
N ILE A 661 -9.45 -15.95 -33.90
CA ILE A 661 -8.11 -16.55 -33.85
C ILE A 661 -7.26 -16.05 -35.01
N GLU A 662 -7.86 -15.97 -36.20
CA GLU A 662 -7.13 -15.62 -37.40
C GLU A 662 -6.63 -14.17 -37.42
N ASN A 663 -7.33 -13.27 -36.74
CA ASN A 663 -7.09 -11.83 -36.75
C ASN A 663 -6.13 -11.34 -35.65
N LEU A 664 -5.91 -12.13 -34.59
CA LEU A 664 -4.94 -11.79 -33.55
C LEU A 664 -3.51 -11.78 -34.13
N ASP A 665 -2.80 -10.66 -33.96
CA ASP A 665 -1.40 -10.52 -34.37
C ASP A 665 -0.47 -10.95 -33.25
N LEU A 666 -0.28 -12.26 -33.12
CA LEU A 666 0.49 -12.88 -32.04
C LEU A 666 1.97 -12.46 -32.02
N ASN A 667 2.51 -11.90 -33.11
CA ASN A 667 3.87 -11.34 -33.16
C ASN A 667 3.99 -10.03 -32.37
N LYS A 668 2.88 -9.34 -32.10
CA LYS A 668 2.83 -8.16 -31.23
C LYS A 668 2.48 -8.51 -29.78
N GLY A 669 2.40 -9.81 -29.45
CA GLY A 669 1.87 -10.31 -28.18
C GLY A 669 0.35 -10.41 -28.21
N LEU A 670 -0.20 -11.27 -27.34
CA LEU A 670 -1.65 -11.28 -27.07
C LEU A 670 -2.07 -10.01 -26.28
N PHE A 671 -1.13 -9.47 -25.49
CA PHE A 671 -1.25 -8.25 -24.68
C PHE A 671 -0.12 -7.26 -24.94
N ARG A 672 -0.35 -6.01 -24.53
CA ARG A 672 0.66 -4.95 -24.55
C ARG A 672 1.66 -5.04 -23.39
N LYS A 673 1.33 -5.75 -22.30
CA LYS A 673 2.21 -5.97 -21.13
C LYS A 673 2.68 -7.43 -21.08
N VAL A 674 3.92 -7.63 -20.64
CA VAL A 674 4.66 -8.90 -20.73
C VAL A 674 4.49 -9.79 -19.49
N ASP A 675 4.08 -9.22 -18.35
CA ASP A 675 4.08 -9.87 -17.04
C ASP A 675 3.01 -10.96 -16.86
N LYS A 676 1.95 -10.97 -17.67
CA LYS A 676 0.90 -12.01 -17.68
C LYS A 676 0.74 -12.75 -19.01
N GLU A 677 1.75 -12.65 -19.85
CA GLU A 677 1.68 -13.15 -21.22
C GLU A 677 1.45 -14.69 -21.25
N GLY A 678 2.13 -15.46 -20.40
CA GLY A 678 1.98 -16.91 -20.32
C GLY A 678 0.62 -17.37 -19.80
N GLU A 679 0.17 -16.84 -18.65
CA GLU A 679 -1.18 -17.08 -18.11
C GLU A 679 -2.25 -16.88 -19.19
N ALA A 680 -2.12 -15.82 -19.96
CA ALA A 680 -3.12 -15.46 -20.92
C ALA A 680 -3.10 -16.36 -22.17
N TYR A 681 -1.93 -16.84 -22.59
CA TYR A 681 -1.83 -17.93 -23.58
C TYR A 681 -2.45 -19.22 -23.06
N ARG A 682 -2.19 -19.60 -21.81
CA ARG A 682 -2.82 -20.77 -21.16
C ARG A 682 -4.35 -20.66 -21.18
N ARG A 683 -4.92 -19.48 -20.93
CA ARG A 683 -6.38 -19.23 -21.00
C ARG A 683 -6.95 -19.35 -22.42
N VAL A 684 -6.25 -18.84 -23.43
CA VAL A 684 -6.69 -19.01 -24.84
C VAL A 684 -6.64 -20.47 -25.27
N LEU A 685 -5.59 -21.19 -24.88
CA LEU A 685 -5.49 -22.63 -25.14
C LEU A 685 -6.61 -23.39 -24.40
N GLU A 686 -6.88 -23.07 -23.13
CA GLU A 686 -7.99 -23.68 -22.39
C GLU A 686 -9.34 -23.46 -23.09
N PHE A 687 -9.60 -22.25 -23.56
CA PHE A 687 -10.81 -21.92 -24.34
C PHE A 687 -10.98 -22.83 -25.57
N HIS A 688 -9.88 -23.28 -26.18
CA HIS A 688 -9.88 -24.21 -27.30
C HIS A 688 -9.72 -25.69 -26.94
N LYS A 689 -9.71 -26.09 -25.66
CA LYS A 689 -9.45 -27.48 -25.23
C LYS A 689 -10.36 -28.53 -25.87
N ASN A 690 -11.59 -28.15 -26.23
CA ASN A 690 -12.58 -29.02 -26.88
C ASN A 690 -12.67 -28.81 -28.41
N LYS A 691 -11.77 -28.02 -28.99
CA LYS A 691 -11.77 -27.61 -30.40
C LYS A 691 -10.35 -27.81 -30.99
N PRO A 692 -9.87 -29.06 -31.11
CA PRO A 692 -8.46 -29.35 -31.41
C PRO A 692 -7.95 -28.67 -32.69
N LYS A 693 -8.76 -28.62 -33.75
CA LYS A 693 -8.39 -27.91 -35.00
C LYS A 693 -8.16 -26.40 -34.82
N GLN A 694 -8.91 -25.76 -33.93
CA GLN A 694 -8.76 -24.32 -33.64
C GLN A 694 -7.53 -24.07 -32.77
N MET A 695 -7.33 -24.89 -31.74
CA MET A 695 -6.12 -24.85 -30.90
C MET A 695 -4.86 -25.08 -31.74
N GLU A 696 -4.86 -26.07 -32.63
CA GLU A 696 -3.74 -26.36 -33.53
C GLU A 696 -3.45 -25.16 -34.46
N ALA A 697 -4.50 -24.55 -35.03
CA ALA A 697 -4.36 -23.37 -35.88
C ALA A 697 -3.82 -22.16 -35.11
N PHE A 698 -4.23 -21.98 -33.84
CA PHE A 698 -3.71 -20.93 -32.97
C PHE A 698 -2.22 -21.14 -32.68
N LEU A 699 -1.82 -22.34 -32.24
CA LEU A 699 -0.42 -22.67 -31.95
C LEU A 699 0.49 -22.48 -33.16
N ARG A 700 0.06 -22.83 -34.38
CA ARG A 700 0.84 -22.59 -35.61
C ARG A 700 1.09 -21.10 -35.91
N LYS A 701 0.25 -20.20 -35.40
CA LYS A 701 0.40 -18.76 -35.57
C LYS A 701 1.19 -18.10 -34.45
N MET A 702 1.28 -18.74 -33.29
CA MET A 702 2.05 -18.21 -32.17
C MET A 702 3.54 -18.17 -32.54
N PRO A 703 4.24 -17.04 -32.33
CA PRO A 703 5.70 -17.02 -32.44
C PRO A 703 6.31 -17.86 -31.31
N THR A 704 7.57 -18.27 -31.47
CA THR A 704 8.35 -18.82 -30.36
C THR A 704 8.57 -17.74 -29.31
N LEU A 705 8.23 -18.04 -28.06
CA LEU A 705 8.30 -17.07 -26.97
C LEU A 705 9.44 -17.46 -26.02
N LEU A 706 10.67 -17.21 -26.44
CA LEU A 706 11.87 -17.64 -25.72
C LEU A 706 11.96 -17.06 -24.30
N HIS A 707 11.49 -15.83 -24.09
CA HIS A 707 11.52 -15.16 -22.79
C HIS A 707 10.58 -15.81 -21.78
N ILE A 708 9.54 -16.49 -22.25
CA ILE A 708 8.66 -17.33 -21.45
C ILE A 708 8.83 -18.82 -21.80
N GLY A 709 9.96 -19.25 -22.36
CA GLY A 709 10.33 -20.68 -22.53
C GLY A 709 9.31 -21.59 -23.18
N PHE A 710 8.40 -21.01 -23.98
CA PHE A 710 7.31 -21.70 -24.65
C PHE A 710 7.57 -21.73 -26.15
N ASP A 711 7.82 -22.93 -26.69
CA ASP A 711 7.87 -23.18 -28.14
C ASP A 711 6.52 -23.78 -28.60
N PRO A 712 5.66 -22.99 -29.26
CA PRO A 712 4.33 -23.45 -29.64
C PRO A 712 4.36 -24.56 -30.67
N GLU A 713 5.40 -24.65 -31.52
CA GLU A 713 5.48 -25.70 -32.55
C GLU A 713 5.90 -27.03 -31.95
N LYS A 714 6.85 -27.02 -31.00
CA LYS A 714 7.22 -28.23 -30.25
C LYS A 714 6.08 -28.68 -29.36
N PHE A 715 5.45 -27.77 -28.62
CA PHE A 715 4.26 -28.07 -27.82
C PHE A 715 3.14 -28.67 -28.69
N ARG A 716 2.81 -28.04 -29.82
CA ARG A 716 1.79 -28.52 -30.77
C ARG A 716 2.12 -29.93 -31.27
N THR A 717 3.38 -30.19 -31.61
CA THR A 717 3.82 -31.49 -32.12
C THR A 717 3.59 -32.61 -31.12
N ILE A 718 3.74 -32.34 -29.82
CA ILE A 718 3.45 -33.31 -28.75
C ILE A 718 1.96 -33.39 -28.46
N TYR A 719 1.30 -32.25 -28.25
CA TYR A 719 -0.08 -32.20 -27.77
C TYR A 719 -1.09 -32.86 -28.74
N PHE A 720 -0.81 -32.83 -30.04
CA PHE A 720 -1.61 -33.49 -31.08
C PHE A 720 -0.99 -34.79 -31.60
N GLU A 721 0.00 -35.34 -30.89
CA GLU A 721 0.50 -36.67 -31.16
C GLU A 721 -0.56 -37.71 -30.73
N LYS A 722 -0.80 -38.72 -31.56
CA LYS A 722 -1.91 -39.66 -31.36
C LYS A 722 -1.74 -40.49 -30.07
N HIS A 723 -0.53 -40.96 -29.79
CA HIS A 723 -0.19 -41.65 -28.55
C HIS A 723 -0.36 -40.73 -27.33
N PHE A 724 0.04 -39.46 -27.40
CA PHE A 724 -0.25 -38.46 -26.36
C PHE A 724 -1.76 -38.31 -26.09
N GLU A 725 -2.58 -38.17 -27.13
CA GLU A 725 -4.05 -38.07 -27.00
C GLU A 725 -4.64 -39.32 -26.31
N GLU A 726 -4.14 -40.50 -26.66
CA GLU A 726 -4.59 -41.78 -26.09
C GLU A 726 -4.18 -41.94 -24.62
N GLN A 727 -2.93 -41.62 -24.26
CA GLN A 727 -2.40 -41.74 -22.90
C GLN A 727 -2.98 -40.70 -21.94
N THR A 728 -3.30 -39.51 -22.44
CA THR A 728 -3.76 -38.40 -21.59
C THR A 728 -5.27 -38.20 -21.58
N LYS A 729 -6.06 -39.03 -22.28
CA LYS A 729 -7.51 -38.81 -22.47
C LYS A 729 -8.29 -38.48 -21.19
N ASP A 730 -7.92 -39.08 -20.06
CA ASP A 730 -8.58 -38.97 -18.75
C ASP A 730 -8.02 -37.82 -17.88
N LEU A 731 -6.99 -37.12 -18.34
CA LEU A 731 -6.42 -35.94 -17.68
C LEU A 731 -7.22 -34.68 -18.01
N ASP A 732 -7.26 -33.74 -17.07
CA ASP A 732 -7.78 -32.39 -17.32
C ASP A 732 -6.82 -31.57 -18.19
N PHE A 733 -7.24 -30.35 -18.56
CA PHE A 733 -6.46 -29.50 -19.46
C PHE A 733 -5.10 -29.11 -18.86
N ALA A 734 -5.06 -28.71 -17.58
CA ALA A 734 -3.82 -28.30 -16.92
C ALA A 734 -2.79 -29.43 -16.90
N ASN A 735 -3.22 -30.65 -16.54
CA ASN A 735 -2.35 -31.82 -16.52
C ASN A 735 -1.90 -32.22 -17.94
N LYS A 736 -2.78 -32.14 -18.95
CA LYS A 736 -2.40 -32.37 -20.36
C LYS A 736 -1.34 -31.37 -20.81
N TYR A 737 -1.56 -30.10 -20.52
CA TYR A 737 -0.64 -29.02 -20.85
C TYR A 737 0.73 -29.27 -20.24
N SER A 738 0.77 -29.55 -18.93
CA SER A 738 1.99 -29.87 -18.19
C SER A 738 2.77 -31.04 -18.80
N VAL A 739 2.11 -32.16 -19.10
CA VAL A 739 2.75 -33.33 -19.75
C VAL A 739 3.31 -32.98 -21.12
N ALA A 740 2.52 -32.30 -21.97
CA ALA A 740 2.94 -31.95 -23.32
C ALA A 740 4.16 -31.02 -23.32
N LEU A 741 4.16 -30.03 -22.41
CA LEU A 741 5.24 -29.07 -22.30
C LEU A 741 6.51 -29.67 -21.71
N THR A 742 6.38 -30.51 -20.66
CA THR A 742 7.52 -31.28 -20.14
C THR A 742 8.13 -32.14 -21.25
N ALA A 743 7.31 -32.86 -22.02
CA ALA A 743 7.79 -33.71 -23.11
C ALA A 743 8.51 -32.91 -24.21
N ALA A 744 7.93 -31.77 -24.61
CA ALA A 744 8.53 -30.89 -25.61
C ALA A 744 9.93 -30.42 -25.21
N ARG A 745 10.13 -30.08 -23.93
CA ARG A 745 11.43 -29.61 -23.41
C ARG A 745 12.48 -30.72 -23.33
N TYR A 746 12.07 -31.90 -22.88
CA TYR A 746 12.95 -33.07 -22.82
C TYR A 746 13.53 -33.41 -24.20
N LEU A 747 12.71 -33.33 -25.24
CA LEU A 747 13.13 -33.56 -26.62
C LEU A 747 13.98 -32.41 -27.18
N GLU A 748 13.66 -31.16 -26.79
CA GLU A 748 14.49 -30.01 -27.12
C GLU A 748 15.90 -30.14 -26.57
N GLN A 749 16.06 -30.57 -25.32
CA GLN A 749 17.36 -30.83 -24.70
C GLN A 749 18.16 -31.92 -25.44
N LYS A 750 17.48 -32.96 -25.95
CA LYS A 750 18.11 -34.00 -26.79
C LYS A 750 18.47 -33.52 -28.19
N GLY A 751 17.83 -32.46 -28.68
CA GLY A 751 18.00 -31.99 -30.05
C GLY A 751 17.33 -32.88 -31.12
N ASP A 752 16.49 -33.84 -30.71
CA ASP A 752 15.73 -34.71 -31.61
C ASP A 752 14.24 -34.71 -31.26
N MET A 753 13.39 -34.52 -32.28
CA MET A 753 11.93 -34.50 -32.19
C MET A 753 11.31 -35.64 -33.02
N ASN A 754 12.06 -36.69 -33.36
CA ASN A 754 11.54 -37.83 -34.11
C ASN A 754 10.39 -38.53 -33.37
N GLN A 755 9.55 -39.26 -34.11
CA GLN A 755 8.33 -39.84 -33.54
C GLN A 755 8.60 -40.89 -32.45
N GLU A 756 9.67 -41.66 -32.58
CA GLU A 756 10.00 -42.72 -31.62
C GLU A 756 10.39 -42.11 -30.27
N ASP A 757 11.24 -41.09 -30.27
CA ASP A 757 11.64 -40.38 -29.05
C ASP A 757 10.49 -39.62 -28.41
N ARG A 758 9.58 -39.05 -29.23
CA ARG A 758 8.32 -38.47 -28.70
C ARG A 758 7.53 -39.48 -27.88
N ILE A 759 7.30 -40.67 -28.43
CA ILE A 759 6.54 -41.74 -27.75
C ILE A 759 7.25 -42.14 -26.45
N LYS A 760 8.57 -42.39 -26.50
CA LYS A 760 9.36 -42.76 -25.31
C LYS A 760 9.30 -41.70 -24.21
N VAL A 761 9.45 -40.42 -24.56
CA VAL A 761 9.39 -39.31 -23.59
C VAL A 761 7.98 -39.17 -22.99
N ILE A 762 6.93 -39.31 -23.80
CA ILE A 762 5.55 -39.31 -23.32
C ILE A 762 5.32 -40.45 -22.32
N ASP A 763 5.71 -41.68 -22.68
CA ASP A 763 5.58 -42.85 -21.81
C ASP A 763 6.35 -42.68 -20.51
N LEU A 764 7.58 -42.18 -20.60
CA LEU A 764 8.40 -41.84 -19.45
C LEU A 764 7.66 -40.88 -18.51
N ILE A 765 7.18 -39.74 -19.02
CA ILE A 765 6.52 -38.72 -18.18
C ILE A 765 5.24 -39.28 -17.55
N ILE A 766 4.44 -40.05 -18.29
CA ILE A 766 3.23 -40.69 -17.75
C ILE A 766 3.57 -41.67 -16.63
N GLN A 767 4.56 -42.54 -16.83
CA GLN A 767 5.02 -43.48 -15.81
C GLN A 767 5.54 -42.75 -14.56
N GLN A 768 6.28 -41.65 -14.75
CA GLN A 768 6.76 -40.82 -13.65
C GLN A 768 5.63 -40.19 -12.86
N ARG A 769 4.62 -39.68 -13.57
CA ARG A 769 3.43 -39.11 -12.93
C ARG A 769 2.65 -40.18 -12.17
N GLU A 770 2.49 -41.38 -12.70
CA GLU A 770 1.84 -42.49 -11.99
C GLU A 770 2.63 -42.90 -10.74
N ARG A 771 3.96 -42.97 -10.84
CA ARG A 771 4.85 -43.27 -9.72
C ARG A 771 4.72 -42.21 -8.62
N PHE A 772 4.79 -40.93 -8.98
CA PHE A 772 4.65 -39.84 -8.02
C PHE A 772 3.23 -39.71 -7.48
N ALA A 773 2.19 -39.97 -8.28
CA ALA A 773 0.80 -39.92 -7.82
C ALA A 773 0.55 -40.85 -6.61
N ASN A 774 1.25 -41.98 -6.58
CA ASN A 774 1.24 -42.97 -5.50
C ASN A 774 2.22 -42.66 -4.37
N HIS A 775 3.14 -41.71 -4.55
CA HIS A 775 4.07 -41.28 -3.51
C HIS A 775 3.30 -40.58 -2.39
N VAL A 776 3.48 -41.06 -1.17
CA VAL A 776 2.84 -40.44 0.00
C VAL A 776 3.76 -39.34 0.53
N ILE A 777 3.23 -38.13 0.65
CA ILE A 777 3.96 -36.96 1.13
C ILE A 777 3.75 -36.86 2.65
N LEU A 778 2.50 -36.66 3.08
CA LEU A 778 2.12 -36.56 4.50
C LEU A 778 1.19 -37.72 4.88
N ASP A 779 1.57 -38.51 5.90
CA ASP A 779 0.73 -39.51 6.55
C ASP A 779 1.09 -39.64 8.04
N GLU A 780 0.52 -40.62 8.73
CA GLU A 780 0.79 -40.86 10.15
C GLU A 780 2.23 -41.28 10.49
N ASN A 781 3.03 -41.69 9.50
CA ASN A 781 4.42 -42.13 9.63
C ASN A 781 5.41 -41.06 9.13
N THR A 782 4.93 -39.92 8.63
CA THR A 782 5.79 -38.81 8.21
C THR A 782 6.25 -37.99 9.42
N TYR A 783 7.55 -37.71 9.50
CA TYR A 783 8.11 -36.65 10.34
C TYR A 783 8.10 -35.33 9.59
N TYR A 784 7.38 -34.34 10.12
CA TYR A 784 7.13 -33.08 9.41
C TYR A 784 7.93 -31.90 9.99
N ILE A 785 8.65 -31.19 9.12
CA ILE A 785 9.47 -30.01 9.45
C ILE A 785 8.94 -28.78 8.68
N PRO A 786 8.01 -28.00 9.25
CA PRO A 786 7.56 -26.76 8.63
C PRO A 786 8.48 -25.60 9.00
N VAL A 787 8.73 -24.66 8.08
CA VAL A 787 9.40 -23.40 8.40
C VAL A 787 8.77 -22.23 7.64
N THR A 788 8.58 -21.09 8.31
CA THR A 788 7.94 -19.91 7.70
C THR A 788 8.69 -18.61 7.92
N HIS A 789 8.45 -17.63 7.05
CA HIS A 789 8.90 -16.25 7.22
C HIS A 789 8.25 -15.57 8.45
N GLU A 790 8.86 -14.48 8.94
CA GLU A 790 8.40 -13.72 10.10
C GLU A 790 7.04 -13.04 9.89
N GLU A 791 6.75 -12.61 8.66
CA GLU A 791 5.56 -11.83 8.34
C GLU A 791 4.25 -12.55 8.62
N GLY A 792 3.20 -11.77 8.90
CA GLY A 792 1.92 -12.29 9.40
C GLY A 792 1.20 -13.26 8.46
N HIS A 793 1.30 -13.07 7.14
CA HIS A 793 0.59 -13.91 6.16
C HIS A 793 1.22 -15.30 5.98
N PHE A 794 2.48 -15.49 6.37
CA PHE A 794 3.16 -16.78 6.44
C PHE A 794 2.87 -17.49 7.77
N GLU A 795 1.70 -18.14 7.86
CA GLU A 795 1.23 -18.74 9.10
C GLU A 795 1.64 -20.22 9.25
N ASN A 796 2.66 -20.49 10.06
CA ASN A 796 3.11 -21.87 10.36
C ASN A 796 1.95 -22.76 10.90
N GLY A 797 1.02 -22.18 11.66
CA GLY A 797 -0.18 -22.88 12.13
C GLY A 797 -1.03 -23.51 11.03
N LYS A 798 -1.12 -22.89 9.84
CA LYS A 798 -1.86 -23.46 8.69
C LYS A 798 -1.16 -24.67 8.11
N MET A 799 0.17 -24.63 8.02
CA MET A 799 1.00 -25.76 7.55
C MET A 799 0.93 -26.95 8.52
N VAL A 800 1.04 -26.67 9.82
CA VAL A 800 0.84 -27.67 10.88
C VAL A 800 -0.54 -28.29 10.79
N GLN A 801 -1.59 -27.48 10.60
CA GLN A 801 -2.96 -27.99 10.48
C GLN A 801 -3.14 -28.86 9.23
N LEU A 802 -2.57 -28.47 8.08
CA LEU A 802 -2.55 -29.28 6.87
C LEU A 802 -1.93 -30.66 7.14
N ALA A 803 -0.77 -30.72 7.79
CA ALA A 803 -0.11 -31.97 8.15
C ALA A 803 -0.96 -32.83 9.10
N ARG A 804 -1.58 -32.21 10.13
CA ARG A 804 -2.47 -32.92 11.05
C ARG A 804 -3.72 -33.46 10.36
N ASP A 805 -4.30 -32.69 9.44
CA ASP A 805 -5.43 -33.15 8.64
C ASP A 805 -5.05 -34.29 7.69
N SER A 806 -3.77 -34.43 7.31
CA SER A 806 -3.24 -35.61 6.62
C SER A 806 -2.85 -36.79 7.53
N GLY A 807 -3.03 -36.66 8.84
CA GLY A 807 -2.78 -37.72 9.82
C GLY A 807 -1.40 -37.70 10.49
N VAL A 808 -0.55 -36.72 10.19
CA VAL A 808 0.82 -36.61 10.75
C VAL A 808 0.79 -36.57 12.28
N LYS A 809 1.59 -37.43 12.91
CA LYS A 809 1.72 -37.53 14.38
C LYS A 809 2.92 -36.76 14.92
N GLU A 810 4.05 -36.81 14.23
CA GLU A 810 5.29 -36.16 14.65
C GLU A 810 5.57 -34.90 13.83
N ILE A 811 5.66 -33.76 14.51
CA ILE A 811 6.03 -32.46 13.93
C ILE A 811 7.23 -31.96 14.72
N ALA A 812 8.30 -31.58 14.03
CA ALA A 812 9.58 -31.18 14.62
C ALA A 812 9.41 -30.01 15.61
N ASP A 813 8.80 -28.92 15.14
CA ASP A 813 8.40 -27.79 15.95
C ASP A 813 7.24 -27.05 15.25
N PRO A 814 6.05 -26.94 15.87
CA PRO A 814 4.91 -26.26 15.27
C PRO A 814 5.05 -24.73 15.20
N ASN A 815 6.09 -24.16 15.82
CA ASN A 815 6.35 -22.71 15.90
C ASN A 815 7.68 -22.31 15.25
N LEU A 816 8.22 -23.13 14.34
CA LEU A 816 9.45 -22.83 13.61
C LEU A 816 9.22 -21.71 12.57
N LYS A 817 9.16 -20.47 13.06
CA LYS A 817 8.84 -19.27 12.29
C LYS A 817 9.94 -18.23 12.54
N GLY A 818 10.37 -17.56 11.47
CA GLY A 818 11.34 -16.47 11.57
C GLY A 818 10.86 -15.32 12.47
N ASN A 819 11.77 -14.42 12.78
CA ASN A 819 11.55 -13.28 13.68
C ASN A 819 12.09 -11.98 13.06
N LYS A 820 11.49 -10.84 13.43
CA LYS A 820 12.05 -9.53 13.06
C LYS A 820 13.43 -9.31 13.66
N ASP A 821 13.69 -9.92 14.81
CA ASP A 821 14.99 -9.96 15.47
C ASP A 821 15.90 -10.99 14.79
N ILE A 822 16.98 -10.50 14.17
CA ILE A 822 17.89 -11.31 13.35
C ILE A 822 18.57 -12.44 14.12
N GLU A 823 18.90 -12.24 15.41
CA GLU A 823 19.55 -13.27 16.23
C GLU A 823 18.56 -14.37 16.59
N LYS A 824 17.29 -14.03 16.83
CA LYS A 824 16.23 -15.04 16.99
C LYS A 824 15.99 -15.80 15.69
N THR A 825 16.01 -15.13 14.55
CA THR A 825 15.90 -15.80 13.25
C THR A 825 17.07 -16.74 13.00
N LYS A 826 18.29 -16.34 13.34
CA LYS A 826 19.47 -17.21 13.28
C LYS A 826 19.28 -18.48 14.11
N GLN A 827 18.76 -18.37 15.34
CA GLN A 827 18.45 -19.53 16.17
C GLN A 827 17.37 -20.42 15.53
N VAL A 828 16.35 -19.84 14.90
CA VAL A 828 15.33 -20.59 14.15
C VAL A 828 15.96 -21.33 12.97
N LYS A 829 16.84 -20.68 12.21
CA LYS A 829 17.62 -21.28 11.11
C LYS A 829 18.46 -22.46 11.61
N GLU A 830 19.27 -22.25 12.64
CA GLU A 830 20.13 -23.31 13.22
C GLU A 830 19.29 -24.49 13.72
N LYS A 831 18.16 -24.21 14.36
CA LYS A 831 17.21 -25.24 14.81
C LYS A 831 16.60 -26.01 13.65
N PHE A 832 16.18 -25.31 12.59
CA PHE A 832 15.67 -25.92 11.35
C PHE A 832 16.70 -26.86 10.74
N LEU A 833 17.92 -26.38 10.49
CA LEU A 833 19.00 -27.19 9.91
C LEU A 833 19.34 -28.38 10.81
N GLY A 834 19.30 -28.21 12.14
CA GLY A 834 19.46 -29.29 13.11
C GLY A 834 18.38 -30.38 13.00
N PHE A 835 17.10 -29.99 12.83
CA PHE A 835 16.03 -30.96 12.60
C PHE A 835 16.19 -31.73 11.29
N VAL A 836 16.66 -31.07 10.23
CA VAL A 836 16.94 -31.73 8.94
C VAL A 836 18.03 -32.79 9.14
N LYS A 837 19.16 -32.43 9.74
CA LYS A 837 20.29 -33.34 10.04
C LYS A 837 19.85 -34.56 10.84
N GLY A 838 19.06 -34.35 11.90
CA GLY A 838 18.60 -35.42 12.80
C GLY A 838 17.40 -36.24 12.31
N SER A 839 16.81 -35.89 11.17
CA SER A 839 15.53 -36.49 10.75
C SER A 839 15.62 -37.94 10.25
N LYS A 840 16.82 -38.47 9.96
CA LYS A 840 16.98 -39.85 9.50
C LYS A 840 16.43 -40.90 10.47
N GLU A 841 16.64 -40.70 11.77
CA GLU A 841 16.15 -41.62 12.81
C GLU A 841 14.62 -41.58 12.96
N LYS A 842 13.98 -40.56 12.39
CA LYS A 842 12.52 -40.40 12.34
C LYS A 842 11.89 -41.07 11.12
N GLY A 843 12.71 -41.57 10.20
CA GLY A 843 12.28 -42.18 8.94
C GLY A 843 11.80 -41.16 7.93
N LYS A 844 10.69 -41.50 7.26
CA LYS A 844 10.10 -40.71 6.17
C LYS A 844 9.86 -39.27 6.62
N THR A 845 10.44 -38.31 5.90
CA THR A 845 10.49 -36.92 6.31
C THR A 845 9.89 -36.02 5.23
N THR A 846 9.08 -35.05 5.64
CA THR A 846 8.66 -33.95 4.76
C THR A 846 9.11 -32.60 5.33
N ILE A 847 9.84 -31.85 4.53
CA ILE A 847 10.31 -30.50 4.82
C ILE A 847 9.45 -29.54 4.00
N HIS A 848 8.92 -28.49 4.60
CA HIS A 848 8.03 -27.56 3.90
C HIS A 848 8.39 -26.11 4.26
N PHE A 849 8.83 -25.36 3.26
CA PHE A 849 9.06 -23.91 3.34
C PHE A 849 7.80 -23.17 2.93
N ASN A 850 7.39 -22.13 3.67
CA ASN A 850 6.39 -21.15 3.24
C ASN A 850 6.85 -19.73 3.61
N ASN A 851 7.46 -19.05 2.64
CA ASN A 851 8.24 -17.83 2.86
C ASN A 851 8.50 -17.05 1.56
N HIS A 852 9.15 -15.89 1.70
CA HIS A 852 9.84 -15.28 0.57
C HIS A 852 11.03 -16.14 0.15
N GLY A 853 11.23 -16.26 -1.17
CA GLY A 853 12.32 -17.05 -1.74
C GLY A 853 13.06 -16.24 -2.79
N GLY A 854 14.33 -16.57 -2.98
CA GLY A 854 15.14 -16.10 -4.08
C GLY A 854 15.91 -17.28 -4.68
N PRO A 855 16.61 -17.07 -5.81
CA PRO A 855 17.34 -18.15 -6.48
C PRO A 855 18.37 -18.87 -5.60
N GLU A 856 18.85 -18.23 -4.53
CA GLU A 856 19.92 -18.77 -3.66
C GLU A 856 19.49 -19.02 -2.22
N HIS A 857 18.37 -18.43 -1.80
CA HIS A 857 18.00 -18.30 -0.40
C HIS A 857 16.51 -18.50 -0.18
N GLN A 858 16.19 -19.12 0.96
CA GLN A 858 14.85 -19.22 1.54
C GLN A 858 14.80 -18.28 2.75
N TRP A 859 14.12 -17.15 2.64
CA TRP A 859 14.18 -16.08 3.64
C TRP A 859 13.32 -16.40 4.85
N LEU A 860 13.84 -16.14 6.05
CA LEU A 860 13.12 -16.28 7.31
C LEU A 860 12.78 -14.91 7.92
N SER A 861 13.56 -13.87 7.58
CA SER A 861 13.29 -12.47 7.91
C SER A 861 13.83 -11.54 6.82
N SER A 862 13.31 -10.32 6.74
CA SER A 862 13.86 -9.20 5.96
C SER A 862 13.91 -9.37 4.42
N GLY A 863 13.41 -10.48 3.87
CA GLY A 863 13.25 -10.64 2.41
C GLY A 863 11.98 -9.93 1.91
N GLN A 864 12.01 -9.41 0.68
CA GLN A 864 10.85 -8.80 0.00
C GLN A 864 10.81 -9.18 -1.47
N VAL A 865 9.60 -9.41 -1.99
CA VAL A 865 9.32 -9.79 -3.39
C VAL A 865 10.07 -8.91 -4.38
N GLY A 866 10.90 -9.53 -5.21
CA GLY A 866 11.69 -8.89 -6.27
C GLY A 866 13.06 -8.35 -5.81
N SER A 867 13.43 -8.52 -4.54
CA SER A 867 14.72 -8.07 -3.98
C SER A 867 15.49 -9.19 -3.27
N GLU A 868 15.05 -10.44 -3.39
CA GLU A 868 15.57 -11.62 -2.68
C GLU A 868 16.89 -12.20 -3.23
N THR A 869 17.75 -11.40 -3.85
CA THR A 869 19.06 -11.86 -4.30
C THR A 869 20.14 -11.54 -3.28
N SER A 870 21.01 -12.52 -3.02
CA SER A 870 22.12 -12.37 -2.09
C SER A 870 23.15 -13.45 -2.37
N ASN A 871 24.38 -13.06 -2.68
CA ASN A 871 25.47 -14.02 -2.87
C ASN A 871 26.08 -14.50 -1.54
N ASN A 872 25.77 -13.84 -0.42
CA ASN A 872 26.22 -14.29 0.91
C ASN A 872 25.43 -15.51 1.38
N MET A 873 26.05 -16.69 1.26
CA MET A 873 25.47 -18.02 1.56
C MET A 873 25.26 -18.33 3.05
N ASP A 874 25.76 -17.48 3.96
CA ASP A 874 25.66 -17.67 5.42
C ASP A 874 24.77 -16.62 6.09
N LYS A 875 23.87 -15.97 5.32
CA LYS A 875 23.03 -14.89 5.84
C LYS A 875 22.21 -15.33 7.06
N PRO A 876 22.28 -14.65 8.22
CA PRO A 876 21.58 -15.10 9.43
C PRO A 876 20.05 -15.19 9.27
N GLY A 877 19.48 -14.32 8.44
CA GLY A 877 18.03 -14.20 8.20
C GLY A 877 17.48 -15.10 7.09
N ALA A 878 18.30 -15.96 6.48
CA ALA A 878 17.90 -16.80 5.35
C ALA A 878 18.63 -18.14 5.37
N ILE A 879 18.07 -19.15 4.72
CA ILE A 879 18.69 -20.47 4.53
C ILE A 879 19.17 -20.55 3.08
N SER A 880 20.49 -20.67 2.86
CA SER A 880 21.01 -20.88 1.51
C SER A 880 20.85 -22.32 1.03
N TYR A 881 20.89 -22.54 -0.29
CA TYR A 881 20.89 -23.89 -0.85
C TYR A 881 22.13 -24.70 -0.41
N ILE A 882 23.24 -24.04 -0.07
CA ILE A 882 24.46 -24.68 0.44
C ILE A 882 24.27 -25.12 1.89
N GLU A 883 23.78 -24.25 2.76
CA GLU A 883 23.50 -24.59 4.16
C GLU A 883 22.50 -25.74 4.25
N PHE A 884 21.45 -25.68 3.43
CA PHE A 884 20.44 -26.72 3.37
C PHE A 884 20.98 -28.02 2.76
N GLY A 885 21.77 -27.93 1.68
CA GLY A 885 22.45 -29.06 1.07
C GLY A 885 23.39 -29.78 2.05
N ASN A 886 24.17 -29.03 2.83
CA ASN A 886 25.02 -29.58 3.89
C ASN A 886 24.20 -30.33 4.95
N ALA A 887 23.09 -29.75 5.40
CA ALA A 887 22.21 -30.41 6.36
C ALA A 887 21.61 -31.72 5.82
N LEU A 888 21.24 -31.76 4.54
CA LEU A 888 20.78 -32.98 3.86
C LEU A 888 21.90 -34.02 3.72
N LEU A 889 23.11 -33.61 3.33
CA LEU A 889 24.27 -34.51 3.24
C LEU A 889 24.60 -35.16 4.59
N GLU A 890 24.58 -34.39 5.67
CA GLU A 890 24.79 -34.89 7.03
C GLU A 890 23.67 -35.84 7.48
N ARG A 891 22.41 -35.57 7.09
CA ARG A 891 21.30 -36.51 7.31
C ARG A 891 21.59 -37.86 6.64
N GLY A 892 22.06 -37.83 5.39
CA GLY A 892 22.23 -39.00 4.54
C GLY A 892 20.89 -39.64 4.11
N ASP A 893 20.98 -40.64 3.22
CA ASP A 893 19.84 -41.39 2.63
C ASP A 893 18.60 -40.54 2.29
N LEU A 894 18.62 -39.80 1.19
CA LEU A 894 17.56 -38.84 0.89
C LEU A 894 16.33 -39.44 0.18
N ASN A 895 16.28 -40.76 -0.04
CA ASN A 895 15.20 -41.42 -0.78
C ASN A 895 13.83 -41.30 -0.11
N ASP A 896 13.79 -41.08 1.21
CA ASP A 896 12.57 -40.93 2.01
C ASP A 896 12.27 -39.47 2.39
N VAL A 897 12.99 -38.52 1.77
CA VAL A 897 12.82 -37.08 1.99
C VAL A 897 11.99 -36.48 0.86
N THR A 898 10.92 -35.79 1.24
CA THR A 898 10.17 -34.91 0.33
C THR A 898 10.30 -33.46 0.79
N ILE A 899 10.59 -32.56 -0.14
CA ILE A 899 10.76 -31.13 0.12
C ILE A 899 9.65 -30.39 -0.64
N ILE A 900 8.93 -29.51 0.04
CA ILE A 900 7.94 -28.61 -0.55
C ILE A 900 8.47 -27.17 -0.38
N ILE A 901 8.56 -26.43 -1.48
CA ILE A 901 9.04 -25.06 -1.48
C ILE A 901 7.90 -24.14 -1.96
N ASP A 902 7.13 -23.60 -1.01
CA ASP A 902 6.05 -22.62 -1.18
C ASP A 902 6.67 -21.21 -1.08
N SER A 903 7.41 -20.82 -2.12
CA SER A 903 8.14 -19.56 -2.19
C SER A 903 8.33 -19.06 -3.63
N CYS A 904 8.56 -17.75 -3.78
CA CYS A 904 9.13 -17.18 -5.01
C CYS A 904 10.45 -17.88 -5.39
N TYR A 905 10.75 -17.96 -6.70
CA TYR A 905 11.97 -18.57 -7.25
C TYR A 905 12.27 -19.99 -6.72
N SER A 906 11.22 -20.74 -6.36
CA SER A 906 11.37 -22.05 -5.73
C SER A 906 12.03 -23.08 -6.67
N ASN A 907 11.76 -23.00 -7.98
CA ASN A 907 12.45 -23.83 -8.98
C ASN A 907 13.94 -23.48 -9.13
N ASP A 908 14.31 -22.20 -9.12
CA ASP A 908 15.72 -21.77 -9.20
C ASP A 908 16.53 -22.25 -7.98
N PHE A 909 15.95 -22.11 -6.78
CA PHE A 909 16.57 -22.62 -5.55
C PHE A 909 16.74 -24.15 -5.61
N LYS A 910 15.72 -24.86 -6.10
CA LYS A 910 15.73 -26.31 -6.28
C LYS A 910 16.81 -26.76 -7.27
N ASP A 911 16.96 -26.10 -8.42
CA ASP A 911 18.00 -26.42 -9.41
C ASP A 911 19.40 -26.30 -8.79
N LYS A 912 19.67 -25.21 -8.05
CA LYS A 912 20.96 -25.02 -7.34
C LYS A 912 21.18 -26.06 -6.24
N LEU A 913 20.14 -26.42 -5.48
CA LEU A 913 20.21 -27.45 -4.45
C LEU A 913 20.56 -28.82 -5.04
N TYR A 914 19.90 -29.23 -6.14
CA TYR A 914 20.21 -30.50 -6.81
C TYR A 914 21.62 -30.52 -7.37
N ALA A 915 22.03 -29.48 -8.09
CA ALA A 915 23.39 -29.37 -8.62
C ALA A 915 24.45 -29.47 -7.49
N TYR A 916 24.17 -28.84 -6.34
CA TYR A 916 25.02 -28.93 -5.16
C TYR A 916 25.11 -30.36 -4.61
N LEU A 917 23.97 -31.02 -4.39
CA LEU A 917 23.93 -32.41 -3.89
C LEU A 917 24.60 -33.39 -4.84
N TYR A 918 24.44 -33.19 -6.15
CA TYR A 918 25.05 -34.02 -7.19
C TYR A 918 26.57 -33.85 -7.21
N LYS A 919 27.07 -32.61 -7.18
CA LYS A 919 28.51 -32.31 -7.10
C LYS A 919 29.18 -32.89 -5.85
N LYS A 920 28.40 -33.15 -4.80
CA LYS A 920 28.84 -33.82 -3.57
C LYS A 920 28.70 -35.35 -3.60
N ASN A 921 28.46 -35.93 -4.79
CA ASN A 921 28.34 -37.37 -5.04
C ASN A 921 27.24 -38.05 -4.21
N THR A 922 26.12 -37.36 -3.99
CA THR A 922 24.99 -37.96 -3.30
C THR A 922 24.31 -38.98 -4.21
N ALA A 923 24.44 -40.27 -3.90
CA ALA A 923 23.84 -41.35 -4.69
C ALA A 923 22.30 -41.39 -4.62
N LYS A 924 21.71 -40.70 -3.65
CA LYS A 924 20.28 -40.74 -3.33
C LYS A 924 19.75 -39.33 -3.23
N MET A 925 18.76 -39.01 -4.04
CA MET A 925 18.22 -37.67 -4.19
C MET A 925 16.85 -37.56 -3.51
N PRO A 926 16.48 -36.40 -2.94
CA PRO A 926 15.14 -36.18 -2.43
C PRO A 926 14.13 -36.02 -3.58
N ILE A 927 12.85 -36.04 -3.26
CA ILE A 927 11.79 -35.51 -4.14
C ILE A 927 11.54 -34.05 -3.76
N ILE A 928 11.48 -33.13 -4.72
CA ILE A 928 11.20 -31.71 -4.47
C ILE A 928 9.98 -31.25 -5.26
N ILE A 929 9.08 -30.54 -4.60
CA ILE A 929 7.86 -29.93 -5.14
C ILE A 929 8.02 -28.41 -4.99
N THR A 930 7.86 -27.65 -6.07
CA THR A 930 8.02 -26.19 -6.08
C THR A 930 6.71 -25.50 -6.41
N GLU A 931 6.37 -24.41 -5.71
CA GLU A 931 5.17 -23.61 -6.01
C GLU A 931 5.28 -22.86 -7.34
N THR A 932 6.48 -22.37 -7.66
CA THR A 932 6.75 -21.53 -8.81
C THR A 932 7.78 -22.15 -9.72
N ASN A 933 7.86 -21.62 -10.94
CA ASN A 933 8.86 -22.02 -11.90
C ASN A 933 10.06 -21.09 -12.05
N ARG A 934 10.99 -21.45 -12.94
CA ARG A 934 12.25 -20.73 -13.15
C ARG A 934 11.97 -19.25 -13.43
N GLY A 935 12.54 -18.37 -12.61
CA GLY A 935 12.39 -16.92 -12.74
C GLY A 935 11.03 -16.36 -12.32
N GLN A 936 10.14 -17.18 -11.73
CA GLN A 936 8.78 -16.77 -11.37
C GLN A 936 8.64 -16.46 -9.87
N VAL A 937 7.81 -15.48 -9.57
CA VAL A 937 7.36 -15.14 -8.22
C VAL A 937 6.08 -15.88 -7.85
N GLY A 938 5.92 -16.19 -6.57
CA GLY A 938 4.70 -16.80 -6.03
C GLY A 938 3.65 -15.73 -5.74
N TYR A 939 2.37 -16.07 -5.88
CA TYR A 939 1.29 -15.15 -5.59
C TYR A 939 0.64 -15.49 -4.25
N GLY A 940 0.51 -14.47 -3.41
CA GLY A 940 -0.14 -14.54 -2.11
C GLY A 940 -1.39 -13.68 -2.03
N SER A 941 -2.39 -14.17 -1.30
CA SER A 941 -3.51 -13.37 -0.84
C SER A 941 -3.31 -12.95 0.62
N SER A 942 -4.15 -12.03 1.12
CA SER A 942 -4.22 -11.72 2.55
C SER A 942 -4.49 -12.95 3.44
N THR A 943 -4.91 -14.09 2.87
CA THR A 943 -5.21 -15.33 3.59
C THR A 943 -4.14 -16.42 3.45
N GLY A 944 -3.07 -16.20 2.70
CA GLY A 944 -1.98 -17.15 2.45
C GLY A 944 -1.62 -17.29 0.97
N SER A 945 -0.62 -18.12 0.65
CA SER A 945 -0.21 -18.46 -0.72
C SER A 945 -1.33 -19.17 -1.48
N VAL A 946 -1.38 -18.94 -2.80
CA VAL A 946 -2.32 -19.62 -3.71
C VAL A 946 -2.11 -21.13 -3.65
N PHE A 947 -0.85 -21.58 -3.67
CA PHE A 947 -0.48 -22.99 -3.53
C PHE A 947 -0.89 -23.59 -2.18
N GLY A 948 -0.59 -22.92 -1.07
CA GLY A 948 -0.98 -23.37 0.27
C GLY A 948 -2.50 -23.49 0.45
N ASN A 949 -3.26 -22.57 -0.15
CA ASN A 949 -4.73 -22.63 -0.16
C ASN A 949 -5.23 -23.80 -1.02
N ALA A 950 -4.70 -23.98 -2.23
CA ALA A 950 -5.06 -25.09 -3.10
C ALA A 950 -4.75 -26.47 -2.47
N LEU A 951 -3.62 -26.60 -1.77
CA LEU A 951 -3.27 -27.79 -0.98
C LEU A 951 -4.35 -28.09 0.06
N LYS A 952 -4.73 -27.08 0.85
CA LYS A 952 -5.77 -27.23 1.89
C LYS A 952 -7.11 -27.68 1.33
N GLU A 953 -7.49 -27.19 0.15
CA GLU A 953 -8.75 -27.56 -0.49
C GLU A 953 -8.75 -28.95 -1.16
N THR A 954 -7.58 -29.50 -1.47
CA THR A 954 -7.45 -30.80 -2.16
C THR A 954 -7.30 -31.96 -1.20
N ILE A 955 -6.89 -31.73 0.05
CA ILE A 955 -6.79 -32.78 1.06
C ILE A 955 -8.16 -33.20 1.59
N GLN A 956 -8.25 -34.47 1.99
CA GLN A 956 -9.37 -34.98 2.76
C GLN A 956 -8.89 -35.29 4.16
N LYS A 957 -9.56 -34.74 5.18
CA LYS A 957 -9.18 -34.93 6.57
C LYS A 957 -9.13 -36.42 6.95
N GLY A 958 -8.03 -36.83 7.58
CA GLY A 958 -7.71 -38.20 7.96
C GLY A 958 -7.20 -39.08 6.81
N LYS A 959 -6.99 -38.52 5.62
CA LYS A 959 -6.37 -39.23 4.48
C LYS A 959 -4.96 -38.68 4.21
N PRO A 960 -4.01 -39.52 3.80
CA PRO A 960 -2.69 -39.06 3.41
C PRO A 960 -2.74 -38.01 2.30
N LEU A 961 -1.81 -37.04 2.33
CA LEU A 961 -1.48 -36.20 1.18
C LEU A 961 -0.54 -37.01 0.28
N THR A 962 -0.93 -37.25 -0.97
CA THR A 962 -0.10 -37.96 -1.96
C THR A 962 0.21 -37.08 -3.16
N GLY A 963 1.10 -37.53 -4.06
CA GLY A 963 1.36 -36.81 -5.31
C GLY A 963 0.10 -36.60 -6.17
N ALA A 964 -0.90 -37.49 -6.07
CA ALA A 964 -2.18 -37.30 -6.75
C ALA A 964 -2.95 -36.06 -6.25
N ASN A 965 -2.72 -35.63 -5.00
CA ASN A 965 -3.25 -34.35 -4.51
C ASN A 965 -2.48 -33.17 -5.12
N ILE A 966 -1.16 -33.29 -5.31
CA ILE A 966 -0.33 -32.25 -5.94
C ILE A 966 -0.77 -31.98 -7.37
N TYR A 967 -1.10 -33.01 -8.16
CA TYR A 967 -1.66 -32.80 -9.50
C TYR A 967 -3.05 -32.15 -9.51
N LYS A 968 -3.84 -32.31 -8.45
CA LYS A 968 -5.08 -31.53 -8.28
C LYS A 968 -4.80 -30.09 -7.89
N VAL A 969 -3.72 -29.85 -7.15
CA VAL A 969 -3.25 -28.49 -6.83
C VAL A 969 -2.79 -27.80 -8.10
N GLU A 970 -1.95 -28.45 -8.90
CA GLU A 970 -1.52 -27.98 -10.22
C GLU A 970 -2.72 -27.53 -11.07
N SER A 971 -3.79 -28.34 -11.16
CA SER A 971 -5.01 -27.95 -11.88
C SER A 971 -5.71 -26.71 -11.34
N LYS A 972 -5.64 -26.47 -10.02
CA LYS A 972 -6.29 -25.32 -9.37
C LYS A 972 -5.47 -24.05 -9.49
N THR A 973 -4.16 -24.16 -9.46
CA THR A 973 -3.25 -23.02 -9.51
C THR A 973 -2.78 -22.71 -10.93
N PHE A 974 -3.06 -23.57 -11.91
CA PHE A 974 -2.56 -23.54 -13.29
C PHE A 974 -2.48 -22.15 -13.99
N PHE A 975 -3.43 -21.25 -13.73
CA PHE A 975 -3.40 -19.92 -14.32
C PHE A 975 -2.51 -18.95 -13.55
N GLU A 976 -2.46 -19.09 -12.24
CA GLU A 976 -1.74 -18.18 -11.35
C GLU A 976 -0.30 -18.62 -11.10
N GLN A 977 -0.04 -19.93 -11.08
CA GLN A 977 1.24 -20.51 -10.69
C GLN A 977 1.52 -21.79 -11.45
N ASP A 978 2.80 -22.05 -11.63
CA ASP A 978 3.31 -23.16 -12.38
C ASP A 978 4.20 -24.06 -11.53
N LEU A 979 3.63 -25.20 -11.14
CA LEU A 979 4.22 -26.13 -10.21
C LEU A 979 5.18 -27.09 -10.92
N SER A 980 6.29 -27.42 -10.26
CA SER A 980 7.17 -28.50 -10.69
C SER A 980 7.34 -29.57 -9.62
N VAL A 981 7.56 -30.80 -10.07
CA VAL A 981 7.94 -31.95 -9.25
C VAL A 981 9.20 -32.55 -9.83
N THR A 982 10.29 -32.50 -9.09
CA THR A 982 11.54 -33.16 -9.44
C THR A 982 11.73 -34.40 -8.58
N MET A 983 12.05 -35.53 -9.20
CA MET A 983 12.24 -36.81 -8.52
C MET A 983 13.44 -37.59 -9.04
N PRO A 984 14.05 -38.47 -8.24
CA PRO A 984 15.18 -39.28 -8.66
C PRO A 984 14.81 -40.27 -9.77
N ILE A 985 15.72 -40.55 -10.69
CA ILE A 985 15.52 -41.63 -11.67
C ILE A 985 15.51 -43.00 -10.98
N ALA A 986 14.71 -43.95 -11.48
CA ALA A 986 14.68 -45.34 -11.04
C ALA A 986 15.55 -46.28 -11.87
N ASN A 987 15.85 -45.96 -13.12
CA ASN A 987 16.53 -46.87 -14.05
C ASN A 987 17.34 -46.11 -15.11
N GLU A 988 18.14 -46.84 -15.89
CA GLU A 988 19.02 -46.29 -16.94
C GLU A 988 18.23 -45.66 -18.09
N GLU A 989 17.04 -46.19 -18.42
CA GLU A 989 16.19 -45.62 -19.47
C GLU A 989 15.76 -44.20 -19.09
N GLU A 990 15.33 -43.97 -17.85
CA GLU A 990 15.04 -42.64 -17.32
C GLU A 990 16.28 -41.73 -17.33
N ALA A 991 17.47 -42.28 -17.10
CA ALA A 991 18.74 -41.56 -17.08
C ALA A 991 19.06 -40.92 -18.44
N GLU A 992 18.68 -41.58 -19.55
CA GLU A 992 18.90 -41.06 -20.90
C GLU A 992 18.16 -39.75 -21.17
N PHE A 993 17.17 -39.41 -20.35
CA PHE A 993 16.31 -38.25 -20.52
C PHE A 993 16.55 -37.16 -19.47
N THR A 994 17.53 -37.31 -18.57
CA THR A 994 17.80 -36.30 -17.53
C THR A 994 18.55 -35.10 -18.08
N ASP A 995 18.30 -33.93 -17.48
CA ASP A 995 19.01 -32.70 -17.80
C ASP A 995 20.53 -32.86 -17.54
N PRO A 996 21.41 -32.54 -18.51
CA PRO A 996 22.86 -32.62 -18.32
C PRO A 996 23.39 -31.80 -17.13
N GLU A 997 22.70 -30.74 -16.72
CA GLU A 997 23.09 -29.88 -15.59
C GLU A 997 22.63 -30.47 -14.23
N THR A 998 21.60 -31.32 -14.23
CA THR A 998 21.10 -32.03 -13.03
C THR A 998 20.90 -33.53 -13.31
N PRO A 999 21.97 -34.26 -13.65
CA PRO A 999 21.87 -35.68 -13.99
C PRO A 999 21.35 -36.50 -12.80
N GLY A 1000 20.51 -37.49 -13.09
CA GLY A 1000 19.95 -38.39 -12.09
C GLY A 1000 18.60 -37.98 -11.52
N VAL A 1001 17.97 -36.92 -12.04
CA VAL A 1001 16.59 -36.56 -11.69
C VAL A 1001 15.74 -36.28 -12.93
N THR A 1002 14.44 -36.51 -12.79
CA THR A 1002 13.42 -36.14 -13.77
C THR A 1002 12.54 -35.04 -13.19
N THR A 1003 12.33 -33.97 -13.94
CA THR A 1003 11.42 -32.87 -13.57
C THR A 1003 10.15 -32.94 -14.40
N MET A 1004 9.02 -33.00 -13.71
CA MET A 1004 7.68 -32.92 -14.28
C MET A 1004 7.06 -31.56 -13.94
N GLY A 1005 6.34 -30.95 -14.88
CA GLY A 1005 5.77 -29.62 -14.70
C GLY A 1005 6.21 -28.65 -15.78
N SER A 1006 5.55 -27.50 -15.84
CA SER A 1006 5.77 -26.49 -16.87
C SER A 1006 6.92 -25.56 -16.45
N THR A 1007 8.15 -26.08 -16.51
CA THR A 1007 9.39 -25.40 -16.10
C THR A 1007 9.68 -23.93 -16.50
N PHE A 1008 8.90 -23.27 -17.36
CA PHE A 1008 9.26 -21.95 -17.89
C PHE A 1008 8.14 -21.32 -18.75
N ASP A 1009 7.10 -20.70 -18.20
CA ASP A 1009 5.98 -20.17 -19.03
C ASP A 1009 5.56 -18.72 -18.76
N ASP A 1010 6.01 -18.08 -17.68
CA ASP A 1010 5.79 -16.65 -17.44
C ASP A 1010 7.17 -16.05 -17.28
N GLY A 1011 7.59 -15.26 -18.26
CA GLY A 1011 8.98 -14.89 -18.45
C GLY A 1011 9.60 -14.30 -17.20
N ALA A 1012 10.90 -14.49 -17.06
CA ALA A 1012 11.63 -14.02 -15.90
C ALA A 1012 11.21 -12.58 -15.58
N ALA A 1013 10.67 -12.35 -14.37
CA ALA A 1013 10.69 -11.01 -13.80
C ALA A 1013 12.12 -10.51 -14.00
N GLU A 1014 12.29 -9.33 -14.62
CA GLU A 1014 13.59 -8.79 -15.08
C GLU A 1014 14.71 -9.37 -14.24
N SER A 1015 15.57 -10.20 -14.86
CA SER A 1015 16.62 -10.94 -14.13
C SER A 1015 17.19 -10.00 -13.09
N PRO A 1016 17.01 -10.28 -11.78
CA PRO A 1016 17.28 -9.32 -10.73
C PRO A 1016 18.64 -8.73 -11.00
N THR A 1017 18.71 -7.39 -11.13
CA THR A 1017 19.94 -6.71 -11.52
C THR A 1017 21.05 -7.24 -10.65
N LYS A 1018 22.03 -7.92 -11.27
CA LYS A 1018 23.19 -8.47 -10.56
C LYS A 1018 23.68 -7.34 -9.64
N PRO A 1019 23.69 -7.53 -8.31
CA PRO A 1019 24.26 -6.50 -7.44
C PRO A 1019 25.65 -6.18 -7.99
N PRO A 1020 26.05 -4.89 -8.03
CA PRO A 1020 27.36 -4.50 -8.55
C PRO A 1020 28.39 -5.43 -7.94
N GLU A 1021 29.21 -6.06 -8.78
CA GLU A 1021 30.32 -6.89 -8.30
C GLU A 1021 31.14 -6.01 -7.37
N GLU A 1022 30.98 -6.19 -6.05
CA GLU A 1022 32.02 -5.82 -5.12
C GLU A 1022 33.20 -6.66 -5.54
N GLU A 1023 34.18 -6.02 -6.19
CA GLU A 1023 35.49 -6.60 -6.39
C GLU A 1023 35.95 -7.07 -5.01
N GLU A 1024 35.87 -8.38 -4.80
CA GLU A 1024 36.43 -9.03 -3.64
C GLU A 1024 37.93 -8.74 -3.71
N LYS A 1025 38.37 -7.68 -3.00
CA LYS A 1025 39.78 -7.44 -2.74
C LYS A 1025 40.25 -8.61 -1.87
N LEU A 1026 40.60 -9.71 -2.53
CA LEU A 1026 41.49 -10.72 -1.99
C LEU A 1026 42.79 -10.00 -1.64
N GLU A 1027 42.94 -9.64 -0.36
CA GLU A 1027 44.24 -9.27 0.17
C GLU A 1027 45.19 -10.44 -0.10
N GLY A 1028 46.23 -10.15 -0.89
CA GLY A 1028 46.96 -11.13 -1.66
C GLY A 1028 47.59 -12.25 -0.84
N LEU A 1029 47.28 -13.48 -1.20
CA LEU A 1029 48.30 -14.52 -1.26
C LEU A 1029 49.06 -14.33 -2.59
N PRO A 1030 50.41 -14.45 -2.59
CA PRO A 1030 51.19 -14.26 -3.81
C PRO A 1030 50.73 -15.26 -4.88
N PRO A 1031 50.62 -14.83 -6.15
CA PRO A 1031 50.19 -15.72 -7.22
C PRO A 1031 51.23 -16.82 -7.38
N THR A 1032 50.84 -18.06 -7.09
CA THR A 1032 51.57 -19.21 -7.62
C THR A 1032 51.15 -19.32 -9.08
N VAL A 1033 51.92 -18.68 -9.95
CA VAL A 1033 51.77 -18.84 -11.40
C VAL A 1033 52.32 -20.23 -11.73
N ILE A 1034 51.45 -21.15 -12.09
CA ILE A 1034 51.85 -22.37 -12.79
C ILE A 1034 51.76 -22.02 -14.27
N GLU A 1035 52.91 -21.68 -14.87
CA GLU A 1035 53.03 -21.63 -16.32
C GLU A 1035 52.93 -23.06 -16.84
N ILE A 1036 51.85 -23.36 -17.55
CA ILE A 1036 51.72 -24.60 -18.30
C ILE A 1036 52.37 -24.35 -19.66
N SER A 1037 53.48 -25.03 -19.94
CA SER A 1037 54.18 -24.89 -21.22
C SER A 1037 53.38 -25.52 -22.35
N ASP A 1038 53.37 -24.87 -23.51
CA ASP A 1038 52.57 -25.29 -24.66
C ASP A 1038 53.21 -26.44 -25.47
N SER A 1039 54.34 -26.99 -25.01
CA SER A 1039 54.96 -28.17 -25.61
C SER A 1039 55.68 -29.08 -24.60
N GLU A 1040 55.71 -30.38 -24.91
CA GLU A 1040 56.36 -31.43 -24.11
C GLU A 1040 57.89 -31.25 -24.03
N GLU A 1041 58.50 -30.60 -25.02
CA GLU A 1041 59.94 -30.31 -25.07
C GLU A 1041 60.32 -29.20 -24.08
N GLU A 1042 59.48 -28.17 -23.95
CA GLU A 1042 59.68 -27.06 -23.00
C GLU A 1042 59.46 -27.51 -21.54
N MET A 1043 58.56 -28.48 -21.33
CA MET A 1043 58.32 -29.10 -20.02
C MET A 1043 59.51 -29.95 -19.56
N MET A 1044 60.19 -30.64 -20.49
CA MET A 1044 61.39 -31.43 -20.19
C MET A 1044 62.61 -30.55 -19.91
N ASP A 1045 62.78 -29.43 -20.64
CA ASP A 1045 63.83 -28.44 -20.35
C ASP A 1045 63.63 -27.78 -18.96
N THR A 1046 62.37 -27.55 -18.56
CA THR A 1046 62.05 -26.98 -17.24
C THR A 1046 62.31 -27.99 -16.11
N LEU A 1047 62.08 -29.29 -16.35
CA LEU A 1047 62.38 -30.36 -15.39
C LEU A 1047 63.88 -30.63 -15.24
N GLU A 1048 64.67 -30.54 -16.31
CA GLU A 1048 66.14 -30.66 -16.24
C GLU A 1048 66.81 -29.44 -15.57
N ALA A 1049 66.21 -28.25 -15.71
CA ALA A 1049 66.69 -27.04 -15.02
C ALA A 1049 66.50 -27.11 -13.49
N ASP A 1050 65.40 -27.71 -13.03
CA ASP A 1050 65.08 -27.87 -11.60
C ASP A 1050 65.93 -28.96 -10.91
N GLU A 1051 66.34 -30.02 -11.62
CA GLU A 1051 67.31 -30.99 -11.09
C GLU A 1051 68.71 -30.39 -10.92
N SER A 1052 69.10 -29.41 -11.75
CA SER A 1052 70.39 -28.71 -11.60
C SER A 1052 70.41 -27.72 -10.41
N ALA A 1053 69.23 -27.25 -9.97
CA ALA A 1053 69.09 -26.33 -8.84
C ALA A 1053 69.03 -27.06 -7.47
N MET A 1054 68.94 -28.38 -7.46
CA MET A 1054 68.96 -29.24 -6.25
C MET A 1054 70.31 -29.93 -5.97
N THR A 1055 71.38 -29.57 -6.68
CA THR A 1055 72.79 -29.88 -6.35
C THR A 1055 73.58 -28.61 -6.12
#